data_AF-A0A498KIQ0-F1
#
_entry.id   AF-A0A498KIQ0-F1
#
_cell.length_a   1.000
_cell.length_b   1.000
_cell.length_c   1.000
_cell.angle_alpha   90.00
_cell.angle_beta   90.00
_cell.angle_gamma   90.00
#
_symmetry.space_group_name_H-M   'P 1'
#
loop_
_entity.id
_entity.type
_entity.pdbx_description
1 polymer ?
#
loop_
_entity_poly.entity_id
_entity_poly.type
_entity_poly.pdbx_seq_one_letter_code
_entity_poly.pdbx_strand_id
1 'polypeptide(L)'
;MAISNRVLVPFVVFLVSTSVFSPARVVFGEQSGLNRPDPLRHLKSYNGGYDITNKHYWASTAFTGVHGYVIAGVWLLCGLVFTICIAFLKKPSIRSTCPIKHFLDRNFILMFILLLLFTILAIVASSLVLVENERSMKRTEKVKGALMGVAQNARQTIRKVTTAMGNMQYLLLPYDPALASSLNVTSRQLGKDSQAIQRFVDKNGHTIERIIQTPYVAHIVVVAVNLVLLVAATVLLLLHWYPGLVIVIFLCWILTTLIWVLTGFDFFLQNFAKDTCSAFEGFEHNSHNSSLSSILPCLDAKRSEKLMGQIGYTIHTFINKLNSKVTEIAKTLGVNEENDDSVGFLRICNPFSGPPNYTYVPQSCSNSGIPVGKLPEAISGITCYQNDMENCKRSGKLISQDNYNMAWAFSHSIQHFLDIYPTLQSLSDCTFVKDGISDVVSHQCKPFKNSLKMLWVSMLSLAISMVFLVLILVIKVFQDRGRCFTKFAIIPCLPHYLGENKKEEKMRIRNKYRKPTTFRCNAGSRCSTSAVVWSLVGCLLMFHLYTLVRQKDRLGGAIQFRASHHPLFQELEQVEEENIQLPPPRKRSPRAEKRKPRRPTTLIDEFLDENSQIRHVFFPQKLDIDPMKDTGNDSYYYYPGRIWLDTDGYPIQAHGGGILFNEKSRTYYWYGEYKDGPTYHAHKKGAARVDIIGVGCYSSNDLWKWKNEGVVLAAEKANETHDLHESNVLERPKVIYNEHTGKYVMWMHIDDANYTKASVGVAISDYPTGPFDYLYSQRPHGFESRDMTIFKDDDGVAYLIYSSEDNSELHIGPLTEDYLDVTNTVRRILVGQHREAPALFKHEGTYYMITSGCTGWAPNEALVHAAESIMGPWETMGNPCAGGNKVSRLATFFAQSTFVLPVPGFPGAFIFMADRWNPADLRDSRYVWLPLIVGGPADRPFDYNFGFPLWSRVSIYWHRKWKLPQGWSGSKRK
;
A
#
# COMPACT_ATOMS: atom_id res chain seq x y z
N MET A 1 30.49 -31.50 -20.15
CA MET A 1 30.58 -32.22 -18.85
C MET A 1 30.63 -31.17 -17.74
N ALA A 2 29.47 -30.73 -17.24
CA ALA A 2 29.35 -29.86 -16.05
C ALA A 2 27.86 -29.75 -15.70
N ILE A 3 27.43 -30.42 -14.62
CA ILE A 3 26.08 -30.27 -14.05
C ILE A 3 26.20 -30.10 -12.53
N SER A 4 25.71 -28.95 -12.07
CA SER A 4 25.02 -28.65 -10.82
C SER A 4 25.72 -28.86 -9.47
N ASN A 5 26.25 -27.76 -8.93
CA ASN A 5 26.46 -27.50 -7.51
C ASN A 5 25.56 -26.32 -7.05
N ARG A 6 24.23 -26.44 -7.18
CA ARG A 6 23.29 -25.32 -6.91
C ARG A 6 22.33 -25.49 -5.72
N VAL A 7 22.44 -26.54 -4.92
CA VAL A 7 21.48 -26.76 -3.80
C VAL A 7 22.13 -26.76 -2.41
N LEU A 8 23.45 -26.94 -2.29
CA LEU A 8 24.12 -26.97 -0.98
C LEU A 8 24.53 -25.59 -0.44
N VAL A 9 24.74 -24.62 -1.32
CA VAL A 9 25.23 -23.28 -0.96
C VAL A 9 24.16 -22.40 -0.28
N PRO A 10 22.87 -22.41 -0.65
CA PRO A 10 21.87 -21.55 0.02
C PRO A 10 21.60 -21.92 1.48
N PHE A 11 21.78 -23.18 1.86
CA PHE A 11 21.48 -23.67 3.22
C PHE A 11 22.62 -23.36 4.21
N VAL A 12 23.87 -23.39 3.74
CA VAL A 12 25.05 -23.00 4.54
C VAL A 12 25.19 -21.47 4.58
N VAL A 13 24.83 -20.77 3.50
CA VAL A 13 24.81 -19.29 3.48
C VAL A 13 23.72 -18.73 4.38
N PHE A 14 22.59 -19.41 4.58
CA PHE A 14 21.53 -18.97 5.51
C PHE A 14 21.98 -19.03 7.00
N LEU A 15 22.82 -20.01 7.37
CA LEU A 15 23.39 -20.11 8.72
C LEU A 15 24.53 -19.11 8.99
N VAL A 16 25.19 -18.61 7.92
CA VAL A 16 26.37 -17.73 8.03
C VAL A 16 26.04 -16.25 7.76
N SER A 17 24.92 -15.92 7.10
CA SER A 17 24.66 -14.54 6.62
C SER A 17 23.97 -13.59 7.61
N THR A 18 23.78 -13.95 8.88
CA THR A 18 23.34 -12.99 9.91
C THR A 18 24.49 -12.27 10.62
N SER A 19 25.75 -12.51 10.22
CA SER A 19 26.91 -11.79 10.76
C SER A 19 27.23 -10.53 9.95
N VAL A 20 26.38 -9.50 9.98
CA VAL A 20 26.80 -8.14 9.61
C VAL A 20 26.12 -7.14 10.55
N PHE A 21 26.94 -6.19 11.03
CA PHE A 21 26.67 -5.01 11.86
C PHE A 21 27.16 -5.10 13.32
N SER A 22 28.20 -4.30 13.60
CA SER A 22 28.81 -3.97 14.90
C SER A 22 29.41 -2.55 14.74
N PRO A 23 29.78 -1.79 15.81
CA PRO A 23 29.60 -2.04 17.25
C PRO A 23 29.00 -0.83 18.02
N ALA A 24 28.44 -1.08 19.20
CA ALA A 24 28.52 -0.15 20.32
C ALA A 24 28.59 -0.96 21.63
N ARG A 25 29.65 -0.74 22.43
CA ARG A 25 29.82 -1.35 23.75
C ARG A 25 28.83 -0.70 24.72
N VAL A 26 28.00 -1.48 25.39
CA VAL A 26 27.29 -1.03 26.59
C VAL A 26 27.36 -2.13 27.65
N VAL A 27 27.73 -1.69 28.86
CA VAL A 27 27.94 -2.50 30.06
C VAL A 27 26.58 -2.94 30.61
N PHE A 28 26.38 -4.24 30.82
CA PHE A 28 25.15 -4.77 31.43
C PHE A 28 25.36 -5.04 32.93
N GLY A 29 24.43 -4.53 33.73
CA GLY A 29 24.17 -4.99 35.10
C GLY A 29 23.28 -6.23 35.11
N GLU A 30 23.49 -7.08 36.11
CA GLU A 30 22.87 -8.40 36.30
C GLU A 30 21.34 -8.39 36.34
N GLN A 31 20.69 -9.31 35.60
CA GLN A 31 19.56 -10.11 36.12
C GLN A 31 19.18 -11.32 35.22
N SER A 32 19.02 -12.47 35.89
CA SER A 32 18.58 -13.81 35.45
C SER A 32 19.16 -14.33 34.12
N GLY A 33 20.40 -14.83 34.16
CA GLY A 33 21.09 -15.42 33.02
C GLY A 33 20.37 -16.66 32.46
N LEU A 34 20.13 -16.64 31.15
CA LEU A 34 19.72 -17.81 30.37
C LEU A 34 20.91 -18.77 30.25
N ASN A 35 21.12 -19.61 31.26
CA ASN A 35 22.27 -20.52 31.35
C ASN A 35 22.17 -21.61 30.26
N ARG A 36 22.67 -21.31 29.05
CA ARG A 36 22.62 -22.19 27.87
C ARG A 36 24.03 -22.32 27.26
N PRO A 37 24.44 -23.51 26.79
CA PRO A 37 25.74 -23.66 26.14
C PRO A 37 25.80 -22.85 24.84
N ASP A 38 26.93 -22.17 24.61
CA ASP A 38 27.19 -21.39 23.40
C ASP A 38 28.27 -22.07 22.52
N PRO A 39 27.91 -22.58 21.34
CA PRO A 39 28.86 -23.24 20.44
C PRO A 39 29.92 -22.27 19.90
N LEU A 40 29.63 -20.97 19.78
CA LEU A 40 30.62 -19.95 19.36
C LEU A 40 31.63 -19.62 20.47
N ARG A 41 31.40 -20.10 21.70
CA ARG A 41 32.28 -19.89 22.86
C ARG A 41 32.74 -21.21 23.47
N HIS A 42 33.04 -22.20 22.64
CA HIS A 42 33.53 -23.52 23.07
C HIS A 42 32.60 -24.20 24.09
N LEU A 43 31.28 -24.09 23.90
CA LEU A 43 30.24 -24.63 24.78
C LEU A 43 30.25 -24.06 26.22
N LYS A 44 30.96 -22.96 26.47
CA LYS A 44 30.80 -22.20 27.72
C LYS A 44 29.37 -21.64 27.79
N SER A 45 28.86 -21.50 29.00
CA SER A 45 27.51 -20.98 29.19
C SER A 45 27.40 -19.51 28.74
N TYR A 46 26.31 -19.21 28.04
CA TYR A 46 25.86 -17.86 27.77
C TYR A 46 25.23 -17.31 29.05
N ASN A 47 25.79 -16.21 29.57
CA ASN A 47 25.31 -15.57 30.80
C ASN A 47 24.57 -14.25 30.52
N GLY A 48 24.26 -13.96 29.25
CA GLY A 48 23.54 -12.75 28.85
C GLY A 48 22.01 -12.91 28.92
N GLY A 49 21.30 -11.77 28.83
CA GLY A 49 19.85 -11.73 28.72
C GLY A 49 19.34 -11.96 27.28
N TYR A 50 18.05 -11.73 27.06
CA TYR A 50 17.47 -11.72 25.71
C TYR A 50 18.02 -10.55 24.89
N ASP A 51 18.82 -10.84 23.87
CA ASP A 51 19.42 -9.82 23.00
C ASP A 51 19.50 -10.31 21.56
N ILE A 52 18.55 -9.85 20.74
CA ILE A 52 18.46 -10.18 19.31
C ILE A 52 19.60 -9.61 18.47
N THR A 53 20.39 -8.68 19.01
CA THR A 53 21.56 -8.10 18.31
C THR A 53 22.84 -8.91 18.57
N ASN A 54 22.82 -9.80 19.56
CA ASN A 54 23.99 -10.56 19.99
C ASN A 54 24.11 -11.91 19.27
N LYS A 55 25.21 -12.11 18.54
CA LYS A 55 25.52 -13.38 17.85
C LYS A 55 25.56 -14.59 18.80
N HIS A 56 25.99 -14.39 20.04
CA HIS A 56 26.11 -15.46 21.04
C HIS A 56 24.73 -15.91 21.55
N TYR A 57 23.75 -15.00 21.61
CA TYR A 57 22.35 -15.34 21.92
C TYR A 57 21.76 -16.25 20.83
N TRP A 58 21.92 -15.88 19.56
CA TRP A 58 21.43 -16.68 18.43
C TRP A 58 22.07 -18.06 18.37
N ALA A 59 23.40 -18.13 18.53
CA ALA A 59 24.12 -19.40 18.54
C ALA A 59 23.68 -20.32 19.70
N SER A 60 23.56 -19.76 20.90
CA SER A 60 23.12 -20.52 22.08
C SER A 60 21.67 -20.98 21.98
N THR A 61 20.76 -20.13 21.46
CA THR A 61 19.34 -20.46 21.32
C THR A 61 19.11 -21.47 20.21
N ALA A 62 19.77 -21.34 19.06
CA ALA A 62 19.71 -22.32 17.97
C ALA A 62 20.27 -23.69 18.39
N PHE A 63 21.29 -23.70 19.26
CA PHE A 63 21.88 -24.93 19.80
C PHE A 63 20.91 -25.72 20.71
N THR A 64 19.82 -25.13 21.19
CA THR A 64 18.80 -25.88 21.95
C THR A 64 18.16 -27.00 21.12
N GLY A 65 18.12 -26.87 19.79
CA GLY A 65 17.63 -27.89 18.85
C GLY A 65 18.60 -29.04 18.57
N VAL A 66 19.78 -29.07 19.21
CA VAL A 66 20.89 -30.00 18.92
C VAL A 66 20.47 -31.47 18.87
N HIS A 67 19.55 -31.89 19.73
CA HIS A 67 19.09 -33.28 19.76
C HIS A 67 18.45 -33.73 18.44
N GLY A 68 17.66 -32.87 17.80
CA GLY A 68 17.07 -33.18 16.49
C GLY A 68 18.12 -33.30 15.39
N TYR A 69 19.11 -32.39 15.39
CA TYR A 69 20.20 -32.38 14.41
C TYR A 69 21.13 -33.59 14.55
N VAL A 70 21.45 -33.99 15.79
CA VAL A 70 22.27 -35.18 16.07
C VAL A 70 21.56 -36.44 15.63
N ILE A 71 20.27 -36.60 15.95
CA ILE A 71 19.47 -37.76 15.53
C ILE A 71 19.39 -37.81 14.00
N ALA A 72 19.18 -36.68 13.33
CA ALA A 72 19.19 -36.60 11.86
C ALA A 72 20.53 -37.06 11.26
N GLY A 73 21.66 -36.63 11.84
CA GLY A 73 23.00 -37.01 11.42
C GLY A 73 23.28 -38.50 11.60
N VAL A 74 22.95 -39.05 12.77
CA VAL A 74 23.08 -40.50 13.05
C VAL A 74 22.21 -41.31 12.10
N TRP A 75 20.96 -40.90 11.89
CA TRP A 75 20.03 -41.56 10.98
C TRP A 75 20.55 -41.57 9.53
N LEU A 76 21.10 -40.45 9.06
CA LEU A 76 21.68 -40.34 7.72
C LEU A 76 22.90 -41.26 7.54
N LEU A 77 23.78 -41.34 8.55
CA LEU A 77 24.95 -42.24 8.54
C LEU A 77 24.53 -43.71 8.51
N CYS A 78 23.54 -44.11 9.31
CA CYS A 78 22.96 -45.45 9.26
C CYS A 78 22.43 -45.78 7.85
N GLY A 79 21.90 -44.77 7.15
CA GLY A 79 21.43 -44.86 5.76
C GLY A 79 22.51 -45.18 4.78
N LEU A 80 23.55 -44.38 4.83
CA LEU A 80 24.70 -44.53 3.97
C LEU A 80 25.34 -45.91 4.14
N VAL A 81 25.56 -46.34 5.39
CA VAL A 81 26.09 -47.68 5.71
C VAL A 81 25.17 -48.77 5.18
N PHE A 82 23.86 -48.66 5.36
CA PHE A 82 22.89 -49.65 4.86
C PHE A 82 22.90 -49.76 3.33
N THR A 83 22.91 -48.65 2.60
CA THR A 83 23.04 -48.65 1.12
C THR A 83 24.35 -49.25 0.65
N ILE A 84 25.47 -48.97 1.33
CA ILE A 84 26.78 -49.56 1.04
C ILE A 84 26.72 -51.07 1.28
N CYS A 85 26.18 -51.54 2.41
CA CYS A 85 26.03 -52.96 2.67
C CYS A 85 25.20 -53.68 1.59
N ILE A 86 24.09 -53.10 1.12
CA ILE A 86 23.29 -53.69 0.03
C ILE A 86 24.05 -53.71 -1.30
N ALA A 87 24.80 -52.65 -1.62
CA ALA A 87 25.56 -52.54 -2.87
C ALA A 87 26.76 -53.51 -2.92
N PHE A 88 27.46 -53.70 -1.80
CA PHE A 88 28.63 -54.59 -1.70
C PHE A 88 28.26 -56.08 -1.53
N LEU A 89 27.04 -56.40 -1.07
CA LEU A 89 26.54 -57.78 -0.98
C LEU A 89 26.08 -58.36 -2.34
N LYS A 90 26.53 -57.80 -3.47
CA LYS A 90 26.31 -58.35 -4.83
C LYS A 90 27.04 -59.67 -5.12
N LYS A 91 27.83 -60.23 -4.18
CA LYS A 91 28.40 -61.59 -4.31
C LYS A 91 27.47 -62.65 -3.68
N PRO A 92 27.05 -63.69 -4.43
CA PRO A 92 26.23 -64.77 -3.91
C PRO A 92 27.12 -65.81 -3.22
N SER A 93 27.59 -65.54 -2.00
CA SER A 93 28.33 -66.58 -1.25
C SER A 93 28.30 -66.41 0.26
N ILE A 94 27.18 -65.95 0.83
CA ILE A 94 26.96 -66.11 2.26
C ILE A 94 25.69 -66.95 2.44
N ARG A 95 25.91 -68.27 2.49
CA ARG A 95 25.00 -69.21 3.14
C ARG A 95 25.11 -68.95 4.64
N SER A 96 24.50 -67.88 5.14
CA SER A 96 24.37 -67.69 6.59
C SER A 96 23.01 -68.23 7.03
N THR A 97 23.07 -69.33 7.76
CA THR A 97 22.05 -69.77 8.70
C THR A 97 21.86 -68.66 9.74
N CYS A 98 21.06 -67.65 9.40
CA CYS A 98 20.68 -66.61 10.34
C CYS A 98 19.38 -67.06 11.05
N PRO A 99 19.37 -67.20 12.39
CA PRO A 99 18.19 -67.61 13.17
C PRO A 99 16.95 -66.73 12.92
N ILE A 100 17.20 -65.51 12.47
CA ILE A 100 16.23 -64.48 12.06
C ILE A 100 15.30 -64.98 10.95
N LYS A 101 15.80 -65.79 9.99
CA LYS A 101 15.01 -66.22 8.83
C LYS A 101 13.83 -67.14 9.20
N HIS A 102 13.98 -67.92 10.26
CA HIS A 102 12.94 -68.86 10.73
C HIS A 102 11.89 -68.20 11.65
N PHE A 103 12.26 -67.11 12.34
CA PHE A 103 11.36 -66.31 13.19
C PHE A 103 10.46 -65.37 12.35
N LEU A 104 11.01 -64.79 11.27
CA LEU A 104 10.26 -63.87 10.40
C LEU A 104 9.22 -64.54 9.49
N ASP A 105 9.32 -65.85 9.27
CA ASP A 105 8.35 -66.59 8.44
C ASP A 105 7.04 -66.91 9.15
N ARG A 106 7.05 -66.95 10.50
CA ARG A 106 5.87 -67.26 11.31
C ARG A 106 4.93 -66.06 11.53
N ASN A 107 5.42 -64.83 11.29
CA ASN A 107 4.77 -63.58 11.70
C ASN A 107 4.49 -62.60 10.53
N PHE A 108 4.21 -63.09 9.31
CA PHE A 108 3.99 -62.25 8.12
C PHE A 108 2.79 -61.29 8.27
N ILE A 109 1.68 -61.78 8.85
CA ILE A 109 0.46 -60.99 9.08
C ILE A 109 0.71 -59.88 10.10
N LEU A 110 1.44 -60.17 11.17
CA LEU A 110 1.79 -59.19 12.21
C LEU A 110 2.61 -58.03 11.63
N MET A 111 3.54 -58.31 10.72
CA MET A 111 4.35 -57.26 10.08
C MET A 111 3.55 -56.38 9.12
N PHE A 112 2.58 -56.97 8.41
CA PHE A 112 1.67 -56.20 7.56
C PHE A 112 0.74 -55.30 8.39
N ILE A 113 0.24 -55.79 9.54
CA ILE A 113 -0.57 -54.99 10.47
C ILE A 113 0.24 -53.83 11.06
N LEU A 114 1.48 -54.08 11.48
CA LEU A 114 2.36 -53.04 12.00
C LEU A 114 2.69 -51.99 10.94
N LEU A 115 2.91 -52.40 9.68
CA LEU A 115 3.11 -51.47 8.57
C LEU A 115 1.87 -50.59 8.35
N LEU A 116 0.66 -51.17 8.31
CA LEU A 116 -0.58 -50.43 8.17
C LEU A 116 -0.77 -49.43 9.32
N LEU A 117 -0.54 -49.86 10.56
CA LEU A 117 -0.63 -49.00 11.76
C LEU A 117 0.30 -47.79 11.65
N PHE A 118 1.59 -47.99 11.37
CA PHE A 118 2.54 -46.88 11.28
C PHE A 118 2.32 -45.99 10.05
N THR A 119 1.76 -46.52 8.94
CA THR A 119 1.32 -45.66 7.83
C THR A 119 0.16 -44.76 8.22
N ILE A 120 -0.83 -45.27 8.97
CA ILE A 120 -1.96 -44.47 9.46
C ILE A 120 -1.46 -43.43 10.46
N LEU A 121 -0.59 -43.80 11.40
CA LEU A 121 0.02 -42.87 12.35
C LEU A 121 0.82 -41.76 11.63
N ALA A 122 1.59 -42.10 10.59
CA ALA A 122 2.32 -41.11 9.80
C ALA A 122 1.39 -40.15 9.02
N ILE A 123 0.25 -40.65 8.50
CA ILE A 123 -0.77 -39.80 7.84
C ILE A 123 -1.44 -38.87 8.86
N VAL A 124 -1.84 -39.40 10.03
CA VAL A 124 -2.45 -38.60 11.11
C VAL A 124 -1.47 -37.53 11.60
N ALA A 125 -0.23 -37.89 11.90
CA ALA A 125 0.80 -36.94 12.31
C ALA A 125 1.07 -35.90 11.22
N SER A 126 1.12 -36.28 9.94
CA SER A 126 1.25 -35.35 8.81
C SER A 126 0.08 -34.35 8.74
N SER A 127 -1.16 -34.80 8.98
CA SER A 127 -2.32 -33.92 9.01
C SER A 127 -2.30 -32.93 10.19
N LEU A 128 -1.85 -33.38 11.37
CA LEU A 128 -1.67 -32.54 12.55
C LEU A 128 -0.63 -31.45 12.30
N VAL A 129 0.50 -31.79 11.66
CA VAL A 129 1.53 -30.81 11.28
C VAL A 129 0.96 -29.72 10.37
N LEU A 130 0.14 -30.05 9.37
CA LEU A 130 -0.48 -29.04 8.50
C LEU A 130 -1.39 -28.08 9.26
N VAL A 131 -2.22 -28.60 10.17
CA VAL A 131 -3.15 -27.81 10.98
C VAL A 131 -2.39 -26.91 11.96
N GLU A 132 -1.42 -27.46 12.68
CA GLU A 132 -0.65 -26.70 13.66
C GLU A 132 0.31 -25.70 12.99
N ASN A 133 0.80 -25.97 11.78
CA ASN A 133 1.60 -25.03 10.99
C ASN A 133 0.76 -23.81 10.54
N GLU A 134 -0.47 -24.02 10.04
CA GLU A 134 -1.39 -22.91 9.72
C GLU A 134 -1.75 -22.10 10.98
N ARG A 135 -1.97 -22.77 12.10
CA ARG A 135 -2.26 -22.11 13.39
C ARG A 135 -1.07 -21.29 13.89
N SER A 136 0.14 -21.85 13.85
CA SER A 136 1.38 -21.19 14.25
C SER A 136 1.62 -19.93 13.41
N MET A 137 1.52 -20.04 12.08
CA MET A 137 1.66 -18.90 11.16
C MET A 137 0.70 -17.75 11.50
N LYS A 138 -0.59 -18.06 11.68
CA LYS A 138 -1.61 -17.05 12.04
C LYS A 138 -1.30 -16.36 13.38
N ARG A 139 -0.71 -17.07 14.35
CA ARG A 139 -0.35 -16.49 15.66
C ARG A 139 0.91 -15.62 15.55
N THR A 140 1.91 -16.06 14.79
CA THR A 140 3.12 -15.27 14.51
C THR A 140 2.78 -13.95 13.80
N GLU A 141 1.88 -13.97 12.81
CA GLU A 141 1.42 -12.74 12.13
C GLU A 141 0.66 -11.80 13.06
N LYS A 142 -0.10 -12.31 14.03
CA LYS A 142 -0.78 -11.46 15.03
C LYS A 142 0.21 -10.76 15.96
N VAL A 143 1.24 -11.47 16.44
CA VAL A 143 2.31 -10.88 17.26
C VAL A 143 3.07 -9.80 16.47
N LYS A 144 3.42 -10.08 15.21
CA LYS A 144 4.03 -9.10 14.30
C LYS A 144 3.13 -7.88 14.10
N GLY A 145 1.85 -8.08 13.81
CA GLY A 145 0.88 -7.00 13.61
C GLY A 145 0.73 -6.10 14.84
N ALA A 146 0.68 -6.68 16.04
CA ALA A 146 0.63 -5.93 17.28
C ALA A 146 1.90 -5.07 17.48
N LEU A 147 3.10 -5.64 17.26
CA LEU A 147 4.37 -4.91 17.34
C LEU A 147 4.48 -3.79 16.30
N MET A 148 4.01 -4.03 15.06
CA MET A 148 3.93 -2.99 14.04
C MET A 148 2.93 -1.89 14.43
N GLY A 149 1.83 -2.25 15.09
CA GLY A 149 0.87 -1.31 15.68
C GLY A 149 1.52 -0.39 16.72
N VAL A 150 2.37 -0.92 17.61
CA VAL A 150 3.12 -0.12 18.58
C VAL A 150 4.04 0.89 17.89
N ALA A 151 4.78 0.45 16.87
CA ALA A 151 5.66 1.33 16.10
C ALA A 151 4.89 2.42 15.34
N GLN A 152 3.72 2.09 14.81
CA GLN A 152 2.85 3.03 14.10
C GLN A 152 2.23 4.06 15.06
N ASN A 153 1.77 3.64 16.23
CA ASN A 153 1.27 4.54 17.27
C ASN A 153 2.36 5.51 17.74
N ALA A 154 3.59 5.02 17.96
CA ALA A 154 4.75 5.85 18.29
C ALA A 154 4.96 6.97 17.26
N ARG A 155 4.91 6.59 15.97
CA ARG A 155 5.06 7.53 14.85
C ARG A 155 3.95 8.57 14.84
N GLN A 156 2.70 8.16 15.06
CA GLN A 156 1.55 9.07 15.05
C GLN A 156 1.63 10.08 16.21
N THR A 157 2.01 9.63 17.40
CA THR A 157 2.25 10.47 18.58
C THR A 157 3.35 11.50 18.31
N ILE A 158 4.51 11.06 17.79
CA ILE A 158 5.61 11.98 17.47
C ILE A 158 5.18 12.99 16.39
N ARG A 159 4.41 12.56 15.38
CA ARG A 159 3.93 13.45 14.33
C ARG A 159 3.01 14.56 14.85
N LYS A 160 2.08 14.24 15.76
CA LYS A 160 1.21 15.24 16.39
C LYS A 160 2.03 16.32 17.09
N VAL A 161 3.05 15.91 17.84
CA VAL A 161 3.98 16.82 18.53
C VAL A 161 4.78 17.66 17.55
N THR A 162 5.39 17.07 16.51
CA THR A 162 6.20 17.82 15.53
C THR A 162 5.38 18.82 14.71
N THR A 163 4.13 18.49 14.39
CA THR A 163 3.22 19.38 13.63
C THR A 163 2.85 20.61 14.45
N ALA A 164 2.45 20.42 15.70
CA ALA A 164 2.18 21.53 16.60
C ALA A 164 3.42 22.40 16.87
N MET A 165 4.61 21.77 17.01
CA MET A 165 5.89 22.50 17.11
C MET A 165 6.20 23.32 15.86
N GLY A 166 5.86 22.83 14.66
CA GLY A 166 6.00 23.57 13.40
C GLY A 166 5.06 24.78 13.33
N ASN A 167 3.80 24.62 13.75
CA ASN A 167 2.84 25.72 13.81
C ASN A 167 3.29 26.80 14.81
N MET A 168 3.74 26.41 16.01
CA MET A 168 4.31 27.33 17.00
C MET A 168 5.56 28.05 16.47
N GLN A 169 6.46 27.34 15.79
CA GLN A 169 7.65 27.95 15.18
C GLN A 169 7.26 29.05 14.19
N TYR A 170 6.28 28.77 13.30
CA TYR A 170 5.84 29.73 12.29
C TYR A 170 5.27 31.00 12.93
N LEU A 171 4.41 30.85 13.94
CA LEU A 171 3.78 31.96 14.66
C LEU A 171 4.80 32.81 15.43
N LEU A 172 5.80 32.19 16.07
CA LEU A 172 6.76 32.87 16.93
C LEU A 172 7.98 33.44 16.19
N LEU A 173 8.23 33.03 14.94
CA LEU A 173 9.40 33.44 14.17
C LEU A 173 9.63 34.97 14.13
N PRO A 174 8.60 35.82 13.97
CA PRO A 174 8.78 37.29 13.93
C PRO A 174 9.03 37.93 15.31
N TYR A 175 8.72 37.23 16.40
CA TYR A 175 8.64 37.82 17.75
C TYR A 175 9.68 37.23 18.73
N ASP A 176 9.99 35.95 18.62
CA ASP A 176 11.01 35.26 19.42
C ASP A 176 11.78 34.24 18.54
N PRO A 177 12.77 34.72 17.77
CA PRO A 177 13.55 33.87 16.88
C PRO A 177 14.40 32.83 17.63
N ALA A 178 14.76 33.10 18.90
CA ALA A 178 15.52 32.16 19.71
C ALA A 178 14.65 30.95 20.11
N LEU A 179 13.43 31.21 20.57
CA LEU A 179 12.45 30.16 20.87
C LEU A 179 12.02 29.40 19.61
N ALA A 180 11.77 30.10 18.50
CA ALA A 180 11.44 29.49 17.22
C ALA A 180 12.57 28.57 16.70
N SER A 181 13.84 28.97 16.88
CA SER A 181 15.00 28.15 16.54
C SER A 181 15.08 26.88 17.40
N SER A 182 14.84 26.99 18.71
CA SER A 182 14.82 25.84 19.63
C SER A 182 13.70 24.84 19.29
N LEU A 183 12.51 25.33 18.95
CA LEU A 183 11.39 24.51 18.48
C LEU A 183 11.71 23.80 17.16
N ASN A 184 12.36 24.49 16.22
CA ASN A 184 12.81 23.90 14.96
C ASN A 184 13.84 22.78 15.17
N VAL A 185 14.84 22.99 16.04
CA VAL A 185 15.86 21.97 16.34
C VAL A 185 15.21 20.73 16.98
N THR A 186 14.35 20.94 17.97
CA THR A 186 13.64 19.86 18.66
C THR A 186 12.70 19.10 17.71
N SER A 187 11.93 19.82 16.90
CA SER A 187 11.03 19.22 15.89
C SER A 187 11.81 18.43 14.84
N ARG A 188 12.94 18.95 14.36
CA ARG A 188 13.84 18.23 13.42
C ARG A 188 14.43 16.97 14.05
N GLN A 189 14.82 17.00 15.32
CA GLN A 189 15.37 15.84 16.00
C GLN A 189 14.31 14.75 16.17
N LEU A 190 13.12 15.10 16.68
CA LEU A 190 11.98 14.19 16.79
C LEU A 190 11.54 13.63 15.43
N GLY A 191 11.55 14.46 14.39
CA GLY A 191 11.27 14.04 13.02
C GLY A 191 12.30 13.05 12.47
N LYS A 192 13.60 13.26 12.75
CA LYS A 192 14.66 12.31 12.37
C LYS A 192 14.51 10.96 13.07
N ASP A 193 14.20 10.97 14.36
CA ASP A 193 14.04 9.75 15.17
C ASP A 193 12.80 8.96 14.73
N SER A 194 11.68 9.65 14.45
CA SER A 194 10.47 9.06 13.84
C SER A 194 10.74 8.42 12.48
N GLN A 195 11.53 9.08 11.63
CA GLN A 195 11.94 8.50 10.35
C GLN A 195 12.89 7.31 10.49
N ALA A 196 13.73 7.27 11.52
CA ALA A 196 14.61 6.13 11.78
C ALA A 196 13.78 4.89 12.15
N ILE A 197 12.73 5.06 12.96
CA ILE A 197 11.75 4.00 13.28
C ILE A 197 11.09 3.51 11.99
N GLN A 198 10.62 4.42 11.12
CA GLN A 198 9.97 4.05 9.87
C GLN A 198 10.91 3.30 8.93
N ARG A 199 12.13 3.81 8.74
CA ARG A 199 13.15 3.16 7.90
C ARG A 199 13.49 1.77 8.42
N PHE A 200 13.51 1.57 9.74
CA PHE A 200 13.72 0.25 10.33
C PHE A 200 12.56 -0.71 10.02
N VAL A 201 11.31 -0.25 10.17
CA VAL A 201 10.11 -1.05 9.89
C VAL A 201 10.00 -1.40 8.40
N ASP A 202 10.21 -0.44 7.50
CA ASP A 202 10.07 -0.67 6.05
C ASP A 202 11.20 -1.53 5.49
N LYS A 203 12.45 -1.23 5.87
CA LYS A 203 13.63 -1.96 5.39
C LYS A 203 13.60 -3.41 5.86
N ASN A 204 13.18 -3.64 7.10
CA ASN A 204 13.18 -4.98 7.68
C ASN A 204 11.85 -5.72 7.50
N GLY A 205 10.76 -5.04 7.12
CA GLY A 205 9.44 -5.65 6.95
C GLY A 205 9.44 -6.82 5.96
N HIS A 206 10.05 -6.64 4.78
CA HIS A 206 10.21 -7.72 3.80
C HIS A 206 11.11 -8.87 4.28
N THR A 207 12.13 -8.55 5.06
CA THR A 207 13.04 -9.54 5.64
C THR A 207 12.34 -10.37 6.72
N ILE A 208 11.57 -9.71 7.59
CA ILE A 208 10.75 -10.35 8.63
C ILE A 208 9.69 -11.24 7.99
N GLU A 209 9.01 -10.76 6.93
CA GLU A 209 8.04 -11.55 6.17
C GLU A 209 8.67 -12.82 5.61
N ARG A 210 9.84 -12.69 4.98
CA ARG A 210 10.57 -13.84 4.41
C ARG A 210 11.02 -14.81 5.52
N ILE A 211 11.46 -14.31 6.67
CA ILE A 211 11.86 -15.14 7.82
C ILE A 211 10.67 -15.94 8.37
N ILE A 212 9.47 -15.37 8.38
CA ILE A 212 8.25 -16.06 8.85
C ILE A 212 7.73 -17.06 7.79
N GLN A 213 7.74 -16.69 6.51
CA GLN A 213 7.23 -17.54 5.42
C GLN A 213 8.11 -18.77 5.13
N THR A 214 9.43 -18.64 5.26
CA THR A 214 10.38 -19.72 4.94
C THR A 214 10.10 -21.01 5.71
N PRO A 215 9.98 -21.01 7.06
CA PRO A 215 9.66 -22.24 7.80
C PRO A 215 8.25 -22.75 7.49
N TYR A 216 7.27 -21.87 7.27
CA TYR A 216 5.91 -22.27 6.91
C TYR A 216 5.87 -23.10 5.62
N VAL A 217 6.56 -22.62 4.57
CA VAL A 217 6.67 -23.32 3.27
C VAL A 217 7.47 -24.61 3.41
N ALA A 218 8.57 -24.61 4.17
CA ALA A 218 9.38 -25.80 4.38
C ALA A 218 8.57 -26.96 4.98
N HIS A 219 7.72 -26.68 5.98
CA HIS A 219 6.84 -27.67 6.58
C HIS A 219 5.81 -28.23 5.58
N ILE A 220 5.16 -27.36 4.79
CA ILE A 220 4.19 -27.79 3.77
C ILE A 220 4.85 -28.71 2.74
N VAL A 221 6.02 -28.32 2.23
CA VAL A 221 6.73 -29.11 1.20
C VAL A 221 7.13 -30.48 1.76
N VAL A 222 7.74 -30.53 2.95
CA VAL A 222 8.16 -31.80 3.57
C VAL A 222 6.97 -32.72 3.83
N VAL A 223 5.86 -32.19 4.37
CA VAL A 223 4.67 -33.00 4.64
C VAL A 223 3.97 -33.46 3.35
N ALA A 224 3.88 -32.60 2.34
CA ALA A 224 3.28 -32.96 1.05
C ALA A 224 4.07 -34.09 0.37
N VAL A 225 5.40 -33.98 0.33
CA VAL A 225 6.28 -35.05 -0.20
C VAL A 225 6.13 -36.32 0.63
N ASN A 226 5.99 -36.21 1.96
CA ASN A 226 5.77 -37.37 2.84
C ASN A 226 4.50 -38.13 2.48
N LEU A 227 3.37 -37.43 2.36
CA LEU A 227 2.08 -38.03 2.02
C LEU A 227 2.13 -38.74 0.65
N VAL A 228 2.79 -38.14 -0.34
CA VAL A 228 2.97 -38.76 -1.66
C VAL A 228 3.81 -40.04 -1.56
N LEU A 229 4.90 -40.02 -0.80
CA LEU A 229 5.74 -41.21 -0.60
C LEU A 229 5.02 -42.32 0.18
N LEU A 230 4.17 -42.00 1.15
CA LEU A 230 3.36 -42.98 1.87
C LEU A 230 2.36 -43.69 0.93
N VAL A 231 1.70 -42.93 0.05
CA VAL A 231 0.81 -43.51 -0.97
C VAL A 231 1.60 -44.34 -1.98
N ALA A 232 2.74 -43.86 -2.45
CA ALA A 232 3.60 -44.63 -3.35
C ALA A 232 4.10 -45.94 -2.70
N ALA A 233 4.53 -45.88 -1.43
CA ALA A 233 5.00 -47.05 -0.68
C ALA A 233 3.91 -48.12 -0.56
N THR A 234 2.68 -47.72 -0.22
CA THR A 234 1.55 -48.66 -0.08
C THR A 234 1.13 -49.29 -1.42
N VAL A 235 1.08 -48.50 -2.51
CA VAL A 235 0.77 -49.02 -3.86
C VAL A 235 1.83 -49.99 -4.35
N LEU A 236 3.12 -49.64 -4.22
CA LEU A 236 4.23 -50.48 -4.67
C LEU A 236 4.33 -51.78 -3.86
N LEU A 237 3.95 -51.74 -2.58
CA LEU A 237 3.88 -52.92 -1.73
C LEU A 237 2.81 -53.90 -2.23
N LEU A 238 1.61 -53.41 -2.55
CA LEU A 238 0.52 -54.24 -3.08
C LEU A 238 0.86 -54.85 -4.46
N LEU A 239 1.58 -54.09 -5.28
CA LEU A 239 2.06 -54.53 -6.60
C LEU A 239 3.27 -55.47 -6.53
N HIS A 240 3.90 -55.63 -5.36
CA HIS A 240 5.12 -56.42 -5.15
C HIS A 240 6.28 -56.03 -6.10
N TRP A 241 6.36 -54.76 -6.50
CA TRP A 241 7.41 -54.28 -7.40
C TRP A 241 8.69 -53.94 -6.62
N TYR A 242 9.53 -54.95 -6.44
CA TYR A 242 10.73 -54.90 -5.58
C TYR A 242 11.70 -53.74 -5.87
N PRO A 243 12.09 -53.44 -7.13
CA PRO A 243 12.98 -52.31 -7.42
C PRO A 243 12.38 -50.95 -7.03
N GLY A 244 11.08 -50.77 -7.26
CA GLY A 244 10.38 -49.53 -6.90
C GLY A 244 10.32 -49.31 -5.38
N LEU A 245 10.08 -50.38 -4.61
CA LEU A 245 10.06 -50.32 -3.13
C LEU A 245 11.41 -49.90 -2.54
N VAL A 246 12.52 -50.40 -3.10
CA VAL A 246 13.88 -50.02 -2.64
C VAL A 246 14.14 -48.51 -2.88
N ILE A 247 13.69 -47.97 -4.02
CA ILE A 247 13.80 -46.53 -4.32
C ILE A 247 12.98 -45.70 -3.33
N VAL A 248 11.73 -46.11 -3.05
CA VAL A 248 10.87 -45.38 -2.11
C VAL A 248 11.42 -45.42 -0.68
N ILE A 249 11.99 -46.54 -0.24
CA ILE A 249 12.65 -46.63 1.08
C ILE A 249 13.81 -45.64 1.18
N PHE A 250 14.62 -45.50 0.13
CA PHE A 250 15.71 -44.53 0.11
C PHE A 250 15.20 -43.08 0.18
N LEU A 251 14.14 -42.75 -0.55
CA LEU A 251 13.51 -41.43 -0.48
C LEU A 251 12.89 -41.14 0.89
N CYS A 252 12.20 -42.11 1.49
CA CYS A 252 11.67 -42.01 2.85
C CYS A 252 12.78 -41.85 3.89
N TRP A 253 13.95 -42.44 3.66
CA TRP A 253 15.12 -42.25 4.52
C TRP A 253 15.55 -40.79 4.55
N ILE A 254 15.83 -40.21 3.38
CA ILE A 254 16.25 -38.81 3.23
C ILE A 254 15.20 -37.87 3.83
N LEU A 255 13.91 -38.15 3.56
CA LEU A 255 12.83 -37.33 4.08
C LEU A 255 12.73 -37.41 5.61
N THR A 256 12.94 -38.59 6.20
CA THR A 256 12.97 -38.75 7.67
C THR A 256 14.11 -37.96 8.29
N THR A 257 15.28 -37.87 7.64
CA THR A 257 16.37 -36.98 8.05
C THR A 257 15.93 -35.51 8.05
N LEU A 258 15.25 -35.06 6.98
CA LEU A 258 14.75 -33.68 6.89
C LEU A 258 13.68 -33.38 7.95
N ILE A 259 12.80 -34.33 8.26
CA ILE A 259 11.79 -34.21 9.33
C ILE A 259 12.48 -34.02 10.69
N TRP A 260 13.54 -34.78 11.00
CA TRP A 260 14.31 -34.60 12.26
C TRP A 260 15.03 -33.26 12.35
N VAL A 261 15.54 -32.73 11.24
CA VAL A 261 16.12 -31.37 11.19
C VAL A 261 15.05 -30.33 11.50
N LEU A 262 13.86 -30.42 10.89
CA LEU A 262 12.76 -29.51 11.18
C LEU A 262 12.26 -29.62 12.62
N THR A 263 12.19 -30.83 13.19
CA THR A 263 11.85 -31.03 14.61
C THR A 263 12.85 -30.33 15.55
N GLY A 264 14.15 -30.34 15.21
CA GLY A 264 15.16 -29.57 15.96
C GLY A 264 14.97 -28.06 15.83
N PHE A 265 14.61 -27.60 14.64
CA PHE A 265 14.33 -26.20 14.37
C PHE A 265 13.06 -25.69 15.10
N ASP A 266 11.98 -26.48 15.13
CA ASP A 266 10.76 -26.12 15.85
C ASP A 266 10.97 -26.02 17.36
N PHE A 267 11.84 -26.87 17.92
CA PHE A 267 12.23 -26.78 19.33
C PHE A 267 12.99 -25.47 19.62
N PHE A 268 13.86 -25.06 18.70
CA PHE A 268 14.49 -23.75 18.75
C PHE A 268 13.45 -22.62 18.74
N LEU A 269 12.49 -22.64 17.80
CA LEU A 269 11.44 -21.62 17.72
C LEU A 269 10.59 -21.56 18.99
N GLN A 270 10.29 -22.71 19.60
CA GLN A 270 9.56 -22.77 20.86
C GLN A 270 10.33 -22.08 22.00
N ASN A 271 11.64 -22.29 22.11
CA ASN A 271 12.45 -21.66 23.14
C ASN A 271 12.66 -20.16 22.88
N PHE A 272 12.85 -19.78 21.62
CA PHE A 272 12.87 -18.38 21.21
C PHE A 272 11.57 -17.65 21.60
N ALA A 273 10.40 -18.26 21.33
CA ALA A 273 9.10 -17.69 21.70
C ALA A 273 8.90 -17.54 23.21
N LYS A 274 9.47 -18.45 24.02
CA LYS A 274 9.47 -18.30 25.48
C LYS A 274 10.31 -17.11 25.90
N ASP A 275 11.53 -16.99 25.38
CA ASP A 275 12.44 -15.90 25.73
C ASP A 275 11.87 -14.54 25.34
N THR A 276 11.29 -14.42 24.14
CA THR A 276 10.64 -13.19 23.67
C THR A 276 9.50 -12.78 24.60
N CYS A 277 8.62 -13.71 24.98
CA CYS A 277 7.51 -13.40 25.87
C CYS A 277 7.96 -13.07 27.30
N SER A 278 8.98 -13.75 27.82
CA SER A 278 9.56 -13.41 29.13
C SER A 278 10.26 -12.05 29.12
N ALA A 279 10.86 -11.66 28.00
CA ALA A 279 11.41 -10.31 27.84
C ALA A 279 10.31 -9.24 27.82
N PHE A 280 9.16 -9.50 27.18
CA PHE A 280 8.00 -8.61 27.20
C PHE A 280 7.35 -8.52 28.58
N GLU A 281 7.17 -9.65 29.28
CA GLU A 281 6.69 -9.71 30.67
C GLU A 281 7.62 -8.92 31.62
N GLY A 282 8.95 -9.02 31.41
CA GLY A 282 9.95 -8.26 32.16
C GLY A 282 9.90 -6.74 31.89
N PHE A 283 9.65 -6.34 30.64
CA PHE A 283 9.48 -4.93 30.27
C PHE A 283 8.19 -4.33 30.87
N GLU A 284 7.10 -5.10 30.94
CA GLU A 284 5.84 -4.67 31.55
C GLU A 284 6.00 -4.35 33.04
N HIS A 285 6.76 -5.16 33.77
CA HIS A 285 7.01 -4.98 35.20
C HIS A 285 8.01 -3.86 35.49
N ASN A 286 9.10 -3.76 34.72
CA ASN A 286 10.09 -2.70 34.88
C ASN A 286 10.70 -2.31 33.52
N SER A 287 10.23 -1.21 32.96
CA SER A 287 10.65 -0.69 31.65
C SER A 287 12.14 -0.33 31.59
N HIS A 288 12.76 0.02 32.72
CA HIS A 288 14.15 0.51 32.76
C HIS A 288 15.18 -0.59 33.02
N ASN A 289 14.82 -1.61 33.79
CA ASN A 289 15.71 -2.72 34.14
C ASN A 289 15.30 -4.04 33.45
N SER A 290 14.97 -3.94 32.17
CA SER A 290 14.61 -5.09 31.34
C SER A 290 15.62 -5.29 30.20
N SER A 291 15.69 -6.51 29.68
CA SER A 291 16.50 -6.83 28.50
C SER A 291 16.09 -6.04 27.24
N LEU A 292 14.87 -5.48 27.23
CA LEU A 292 14.32 -4.68 26.14
C LEU A 292 14.61 -3.17 26.25
N SER A 293 15.10 -2.69 27.40
CA SER A 293 15.32 -1.26 27.66
C SER A 293 16.46 -0.65 26.82
N SER A 294 17.38 -1.48 26.33
CA SER A 294 18.44 -1.08 25.40
C SER A 294 17.95 -0.91 23.96
N ILE A 295 16.76 -1.45 23.64
CA ILE A 295 16.17 -1.47 22.29
C ILE A 295 15.04 -0.43 22.17
N LEU A 296 14.36 -0.11 23.27
CA LEU A 296 13.24 0.84 23.30
C LEU A 296 13.63 2.12 24.08
N PRO A 297 13.73 3.29 23.42
CA PRO A 297 14.19 4.53 24.06
C PRO A 297 13.07 5.21 24.86
N CYS A 298 12.82 4.76 26.08
CA CYS A 298 11.93 5.46 27.02
C CYS A 298 12.74 6.38 27.96
N LEU A 299 12.25 7.59 28.24
CA LEU A 299 12.82 8.49 29.25
C LEU A 299 12.59 7.94 30.66
N ASP A 300 13.54 8.17 31.58
CA ASP A 300 13.38 7.82 33.00
C ASP A 300 12.21 8.59 33.62
N ALA A 301 11.31 7.89 34.34
CA ALA A 301 10.13 8.44 34.99
C ALA A 301 10.45 9.67 35.86
N LYS A 302 11.57 9.64 36.61
CA LYS A 302 11.98 10.77 37.47
C LYS A 302 12.38 12.01 36.66
N ARG A 303 12.93 11.79 35.46
CA ARG A 303 13.34 12.87 34.54
C ARG A 303 12.15 13.41 33.75
N SER A 304 11.20 12.53 33.37
CA SER A 304 9.91 12.89 32.78
C SER A 304 9.12 13.80 33.71
N GLU A 305 8.91 13.39 34.96
CA GLU A 305 8.14 14.13 35.97
C GLU A 305 8.75 15.51 36.24
N LYS A 306 10.08 15.60 36.37
CA LYS A 306 10.79 16.87 36.56
C LYS A 306 10.62 17.80 35.34
N LEU A 307 10.71 17.27 34.12
CA LEU A 307 10.57 18.06 32.89
C LEU A 307 9.13 18.57 32.73
N MET A 308 8.14 17.69 32.89
CA MET A 308 6.73 18.04 32.78
C MET A 308 6.30 19.03 33.87
N GLY A 309 6.84 18.89 35.09
CA GLY A 309 6.64 19.84 36.18
C GLY A 309 7.26 21.21 35.90
N GLN A 310 8.46 21.27 35.31
CA GLN A 310 9.10 22.53 34.93
C GLN A 310 8.32 23.26 33.82
N ILE A 311 7.79 22.51 32.84
CA ILE A 311 6.90 23.03 31.80
C ILE A 311 5.62 23.58 32.43
N GLY A 312 4.97 22.80 33.31
CA GLY A 312 3.76 23.21 34.02
C GLY A 312 3.96 24.48 34.85
N TYR A 313 5.07 24.58 35.59
CA TYR A 313 5.46 25.77 36.34
C TYR A 313 5.59 27.02 35.44
N THR A 314 6.24 26.85 34.29
CA THR A 314 6.50 27.95 33.36
C THR A 314 5.19 28.51 32.80
N ILE A 315 4.28 27.63 32.36
CA ILE A 315 2.98 28.04 31.81
C ILE A 315 2.09 28.62 32.90
N HIS A 316 2.04 27.99 34.07
CA HIS A 316 1.26 28.47 35.20
C HIS A 316 1.67 29.90 35.60
N THR A 317 2.99 30.13 35.70
CA THR A 317 3.54 31.44 36.07
C THR A 317 3.29 32.47 34.97
N PHE A 318 3.41 32.08 33.70
CA PHE A 318 3.11 32.94 32.56
C PHE A 318 1.63 33.38 32.55
N ILE A 319 0.69 32.44 32.65
CA ILE A 319 -0.75 32.74 32.65
C ILE A 319 -1.11 33.63 33.85
N ASN A 320 -0.54 33.38 35.04
CA ASN A 320 -0.78 34.23 36.20
C ASN A 320 -0.23 35.66 36.03
N LYS A 321 0.96 35.80 35.44
CA LYS A 321 1.54 37.11 35.13
C LYS A 321 0.70 37.86 34.09
N LEU A 322 0.16 37.14 33.12
CA LEU A 322 -0.71 37.70 32.10
C LEU A 322 -2.06 38.13 32.68
N ASN A 323 -2.67 37.32 33.54
CA ASN A 323 -3.85 37.70 34.32
C ASN A 323 -3.62 38.96 35.16
N SER A 324 -2.47 39.08 35.84
CA SER A 324 -2.12 40.30 36.59
C SER A 324 -2.05 41.55 35.70
N LYS A 325 -1.51 41.43 34.49
CA LYS A 325 -1.43 42.55 33.53
C LYS A 325 -2.80 42.91 32.94
N VAL A 326 -3.64 41.92 32.70
CA VAL A 326 -5.02 42.15 32.25
C VAL A 326 -5.82 42.91 33.32
N THR A 327 -5.66 42.57 34.60
CA THR A 327 -6.28 43.30 35.71
C THR A 327 -5.78 44.77 35.79
N GLU A 328 -4.50 45.02 35.53
CA GLU A 328 -3.93 46.38 35.48
C GLU A 328 -4.55 47.23 34.35
N ILE A 329 -4.74 46.63 33.17
CA ILE A 329 -5.40 47.28 32.02
C ILE A 329 -6.88 47.55 32.32
N ALA A 330 -7.58 46.60 32.94
CA ALA A 330 -8.98 46.77 33.33
C ALA A 330 -9.18 47.93 34.33
N LYS A 331 -8.26 48.09 35.30
CA LYS A 331 -8.26 49.23 36.24
C LYS A 331 -8.02 50.56 35.52
N THR A 332 -7.16 50.58 34.50
CA THR A 332 -6.87 51.77 33.71
C THR A 332 -8.07 52.21 32.85
N LEU A 333 -8.96 51.28 32.50
CA LEU A 333 -10.20 51.53 31.73
C LEU A 333 -11.39 51.99 32.60
N GLY A 334 -11.22 52.15 33.92
CA GLY A 334 -12.28 52.65 34.81
C GLY A 334 -13.38 51.63 35.12
N VAL A 335 -13.13 50.33 34.91
CA VAL A 335 -14.08 49.27 35.28
C VAL A 335 -13.96 49.01 36.79
N ASN A 336 -14.94 49.48 37.56
CA ASN A 336 -14.99 49.31 39.01
C ASN A 336 -15.40 47.88 39.42
N GLU A 337 -14.78 47.37 40.48
CA GLU A 337 -14.95 46.01 41.04
C GLU A 337 -16.35 45.72 41.66
N GLU A 338 -17.31 46.65 41.58
CA GLU A 338 -18.60 46.55 42.30
C GLU A 338 -19.75 45.88 41.52
N ASN A 339 -19.60 45.59 40.22
CA ASN A 339 -20.57 44.78 39.46
C ASN A 339 -19.89 43.49 38.93
N ASP A 340 -20.23 42.38 39.58
CA ASP A 340 -19.52 41.09 39.58
C ASP A 340 -19.59 40.24 38.29
N ASP A 341 -20.04 40.79 37.14
CA ASP A 341 -20.14 40.03 35.89
C ASP A 341 -19.21 40.54 34.76
N SER A 342 -18.79 41.82 34.79
CA SER A 342 -18.00 42.41 33.70
C SER A 342 -16.48 42.23 33.83
N VAL A 343 -15.95 42.04 35.06
CA VAL A 343 -14.51 41.83 35.30
C VAL A 343 -14.12 40.34 35.16
N GLY A 344 -15.07 39.43 35.41
CA GLY A 344 -14.91 37.99 35.16
C GLY A 344 -14.67 37.65 33.68
N PHE A 345 -15.10 38.53 32.77
CA PHE A 345 -14.97 38.35 31.31
C PHE A 345 -13.52 38.39 30.81
N LEU A 346 -12.54 38.90 31.55
CA LEU A 346 -11.16 39.03 31.06
C LEU A 346 -10.13 38.13 31.77
N ARG A 347 -10.56 37.31 32.73
CA ARG A 347 -9.65 36.37 33.40
C ARG A 347 -9.36 35.20 32.49
N ILE A 348 -8.09 34.93 32.22
CA ILE A 348 -7.65 33.82 31.37
C ILE A 348 -7.54 32.56 32.21
N CYS A 349 -8.07 31.46 31.70
CA CYS A 349 -7.98 30.20 32.41
C CYS A 349 -6.54 29.71 32.50
N ASN A 350 -6.15 29.32 33.72
CA ASN A 350 -4.93 28.56 33.97
C ASN A 350 -5.29 27.08 34.18
N PRO A 351 -4.99 26.19 33.22
CA PRO A 351 -5.29 24.76 33.33
C PRO A 351 -4.28 24.01 34.21
N PHE A 352 -3.34 24.69 34.88
CA PHE A 352 -2.34 24.08 35.76
C PHE A 352 -2.61 24.41 37.23
N SER A 353 -2.47 23.42 38.11
CA SER A 353 -2.57 23.61 39.56
C SER A 353 -1.49 24.56 40.11
N GLY A 354 -1.71 25.09 41.30
CA GLY A 354 -0.67 25.81 42.04
C GLY A 354 0.47 24.90 42.53
N PRO A 355 1.49 25.48 43.19
CA PRO A 355 2.57 24.72 43.83
C PRO A 355 2.02 23.67 44.81
N PRO A 356 2.73 22.54 45.00
CA PRO A 356 4.08 22.25 44.51
C PRO A 356 4.17 21.53 43.16
N ASN A 357 3.07 20.93 42.67
CA ASN A 357 3.14 19.92 41.59
C ASN A 357 2.83 20.45 40.18
N TYR A 358 2.19 21.62 40.06
CA TYR A 358 1.82 22.23 38.77
C TYR A 358 1.21 21.25 37.77
N THR A 359 0.24 20.45 38.23
CA THR A 359 -0.38 19.39 37.43
C THR A 359 -1.36 19.98 36.43
N TYR A 360 -1.43 19.38 35.24
CA TYR A 360 -2.39 19.76 34.21
C TYR A 360 -3.78 19.22 34.56
N VAL A 361 -4.72 20.12 34.82
CA VAL A 361 -6.10 19.85 35.22
C VAL A 361 -7.03 20.68 34.32
N PRO A 362 -7.27 20.26 33.06
CA PRO A 362 -8.06 21.05 32.11
C PRO A 362 -9.50 21.29 32.57
N GLN A 363 -10.03 20.44 33.46
CA GLN A 363 -11.36 20.59 34.04
C GLN A 363 -11.47 21.79 34.99
N SER A 364 -10.36 22.36 35.48
CA SER A 364 -10.40 23.60 36.25
C SER A 364 -10.88 24.79 35.42
N CYS A 365 -10.80 24.69 34.08
CA CYS A 365 -11.18 25.75 33.16
C CYS A 365 -12.66 25.80 32.78
N SER A 366 -13.46 24.78 33.09
CA SER A 366 -14.88 24.77 32.68
C SER A 366 -15.74 25.76 33.46
N ASN A 367 -15.28 26.23 34.63
CA ASN A 367 -16.05 27.10 35.54
C ASN A 367 -15.40 28.48 35.79
N SER A 368 -14.25 28.79 35.17
CA SER A 368 -13.58 30.08 35.36
C SER A 368 -12.63 30.47 34.23
N GLY A 369 -12.99 31.51 33.47
CA GLY A 369 -12.08 32.26 32.59
C GLY A 369 -12.04 31.84 31.11
N ILE A 370 -11.52 32.73 30.27
CA ILE A 370 -11.37 32.55 28.82
C ILE A 370 -10.16 31.65 28.51
N PRO A 371 -10.26 30.68 27.56
CA PRO A 371 -9.11 29.93 27.07
C PRO A 371 -8.03 30.87 26.49
N VAL A 372 -6.75 30.58 26.75
CA VAL A 372 -5.65 31.47 26.32
C VAL A 372 -5.67 31.78 24.83
N GLY A 373 -6.07 30.83 23.97
CA GLY A 373 -6.22 31.04 22.51
C GLY A 373 -7.27 32.09 22.11
N LYS A 374 -8.25 32.37 22.97
CA LYS A 374 -9.30 33.38 22.75
C LYS A 374 -8.96 34.77 23.30
N LEU A 375 -7.80 34.93 23.93
CA LEU A 375 -7.30 36.23 24.37
C LEU A 375 -7.35 37.31 23.27
N PRO A 376 -6.96 37.03 22.01
CA PRO A 376 -6.97 38.05 20.96
C PRO A 376 -8.37 38.56 20.60
N GLU A 377 -9.40 37.72 20.73
CA GLU A 377 -10.79 38.12 20.55
C GLU A 377 -11.18 39.14 21.64
N ALA A 378 -10.80 38.86 22.89
CA ALA A 378 -11.11 39.70 24.04
C ALA A 378 -10.41 41.08 24.00
N ILE A 379 -9.19 41.16 23.45
CA ILE A 379 -8.44 42.43 23.36
C ILE A 379 -8.61 43.19 22.03
N SER A 380 -9.32 42.60 21.05
CA SER A 380 -9.55 43.23 19.75
C SER A 380 -10.28 44.58 19.87
N GLY A 381 -11.25 44.68 20.78
CA GLY A 381 -12.04 45.90 21.02
C GLY A 381 -11.24 47.09 21.58
N ILE A 382 -10.09 46.82 22.22
CA ILE A 382 -9.20 47.84 22.81
C ILE A 382 -7.92 48.05 21.99
N THR A 383 -7.87 47.51 20.76
CA THR A 383 -6.71 47.59 19.86
C THR A 383 -6.83 48.76 18.88
N CYS A 384 -5.75 49.51 18.74
CA CYS A 384 -5.56 50.60 17.80
C CYS A 384 -4.92 50.08 16.50
N TYR A 385 -5.67 50.15 15.40
CA TYR A 385 -5.21 49.77 14.05
C TYR A 385 -4.79 50.99 13.20
N GLN A 386 -4.68 52.16 13.82
CA GLN A 386 -4.24 53.41 13.17
C GLN A 386 -2.85 53.80 13.68
N ASN A 387 -2.07 54.49 12.85
CA ASN A 387 -0.69 54.88 13.19
C ASN A 387 -0.61 56.00 14.25
N ASP A 388 -1.74 56.63 14.61
CA ASP A 388 -1.81 57.73 15.57
C ASP A 388 -2.29 57.23 16.96
N MET A 389 -1.31 56.93 17.81
CA MET A 389 -1.54 56.42 19.16
C MET A 389 -2.21 57.45 20.10
N GLU A 390 -2.05 58.76 19.84
CA GLU A 390 -2.66 59.79 20.70
C GLU A 390 -4.17 59.89 20.47
N ASN A 391 -4.61 59.83 19.21
CA ASN A 391 -6.04 59.78 18.89
C ASN A 391 -6.68 58.46 19.35
N CYS A 392 -5.97 57.33 19.22
CA CYS A 392 -6.45 56.05 19.72
C CYS A 392 -6.65 56.03 21.24
N LYS A 393 -5.74 56.63 22.01
CA LYS A 393 -5.88 56.78 23.48
C LYS A 393 -7.12 57.57 23.87
N ARG A 394 -7.48 58.63 23.12
CA ARG A 394 -8.71 59.40 23.35
C ARG A 394 -9.99 58.59 23.10
N SER A 395 -9.92 57.59 22.21
CA SER A 395 -11.02 56.68 21.90
C SER A 395 -11.07 55.40 22.76
N GLY A 396 -10.26 55.30 23.82
CA GLY A 396 -10.23 54.13 24.71
C GLY A 396 -9.46 52.91 24.17
N LYS A 397 -8.73 53.06 23.06
CA LYS A 397 -7.92 51.99 22.45
C LYS A 397 -6.48 52.09 22.98
N LEU A 398 -6.06 51.10 23.77
CA LEU A 398 -4.82 51.11 24.55
C LEU A 398 -3.71 50.22 23.98
N ILE A 399 -4.04 49.27 23.10
CA ILE A 399 -3.09 48.28 22.58
C ILE A 399 -2.70 48.64 21.15
N SER A 400 -1.39 48.68 20.83
CA SER A 400 -0.91 48.87 19.45
C SER A 400 -1.12 47.61 18.61
N GLN A 401 -1.24 47.77 17.29
CA GLN A 401 -1.33 46.65 16.36
C GLN A 401 -0.16 45.66 16.48
N ASP A 402 1.07 46.12 16.71
CA ASP A 402 2.23 45.23 16.92
C ASP A 402 2.11 44.39 18.19
N ASN A 403 1.65 45.00 19.29
CA ASN A 403 1.42 44.30 20.55
C ASN A 403 0.25 43.33 20.46
N TYR A 404 -0.78 43.66 19.67
CA TYR A 404 -1.88 42.76 19.37
C TYR A 404 -1.40 41.54 18.58
N ASN A 405 -0.63 41.73 17.50
CA ASN A 405 -0.12 40.63 16.68
C ASN A 405 0.82 39.73 17.48
N MET A 406 1.67 40.32 18.33
CA MET A 406 2.52 39.58 19.26
C MET A 406 1.68 38.77 20.27
N ALA A 407 0.68 39.40 20.91
CA ALA A 407 -0.22 38.71 21.83
C ALA A 407 -0.98 37.57 21.15
N TRP A 408 -1.40 37.76 19.89
CA TRP A 408 -2.05 36.75 19.06
C TRP A 408 -1.14 35.53 18.82
N ALA A 409 0.10 35.76 18.41
CA ALA A 409 1.09 34.72 18.16
C ALA A 409 1.44 33.90 19.42
N PHE A 410 1.68 34.57 20.56
CA PHE A 410 1.98 33.90 21.83
C PHE A 410 0.77 33.15 22.39
N SER A 411 -0.43 33.74 22.30
CA SER A 411 -1.68 33.12 22.72
C SER A 411 -1.96 31.82 21.97
N HIS A 412 -1.88 31.83 20.64
CA HIS A 412 -2.11 30.66 19.81
C HIS A 412 -1.00 29.60 19.97
N SER A 413 0.24 30.03 20.19
CA SER A 413 1.34 29.10 20.46
C SER A 413 1.17 28.35 21.77
N ILE A 414 0.72 29.03 22.83
CA ILE A 414 0.40 28.38 24.11
C ILE A 414 -0.81 27.46 23.93
N GLN A 415 -1.83 27.86 23.16
CA GLN A 415 -2.97 26.99 22.88
C GLN A 415 -2.54 25.71 22.16
N HIS A 416 -1.74 25.80 21.09
CA HIS A 416 -1.17 24.64 20.41
C HIS A 416 -0.35 23.75 21.36
N PHE A 417 0.36 24.34 22.33
CA PHE A 417 1.08 23.59 23.34
C PHE A 417 0.14 22.85 24.31
N LEU A 418 -0.92 23.52 24.79
CA LEU A 418 -1.93 22.92 25.67
C LEU A 418 -2.64 21.75 24.98
N ASP A 419 -2.97 21.88 23.69
CA ASP A 419 -3.65 20.86 22.91
C ASP A 419 -2.80 19.58 22.78
N ILE A 420 -1.46 19.72 22.68
CA ILE A 420 -0.55 18.57 22.62
C ILE A 420 -0.04 18.10 23.97
N TYR A 421 -0.29 18.81 25.07
CA TYR A 421 0.26 18.50 26.39
C TYR A 421 0.00 17.04 26.82
N PRO A 422 -1.22 16.47 26.68
CA PRO A 422 -1.47 15.06 26.99
C PRO A 422 -0.66 14.10 26.11
N THR A 423 -0.45 14.47 24.84
CA THR A 423 0.33 13.67 23.89
C THR A 423 1.81 13.70 24.24
N LEU A 424 2.32 14.86 24.66
CA LEU A 424 3.69 15.04 25.12
C LEU A 424 3.95 14.25 26.42
N GLN A 425 2.98 14.25 27.33
CA GLN A 425 3.03 13.46 28.55
C GLN A 425 3.08 11.95 28.25
N SER A 426 2.19 11.45 27.37
CA SER A 426 2.23 10.06 26.90
C SER A 426 3.56 9.69 26.23
N LEU A 427 4.16 10.62 25.48
CA LEU A 427 5.46 10.42 24.85
C LEU A 427 6.59 10.32 25.89
N SER A 428 6.57 11.21 26.88
CA SER A 428 7.57 11.29 27.94
C SER A 428 7.50 10.08 28.89
N ASP A 429 6.30 9.62 29.22
CA ASP A 429 6.05 8.47 30.09
C ASP A 429 6.08 7.13 29.35
N CYS A 430 6.29 7.14 28.03
CA CYS A 430 6.36 5.96 27.17
C CYS A 430 5.09 5.07 27.23
N THR A 431 3.93 5.64 27.57
CA THR A 431 2.71 4.86 27.87
C THR A 431 2.24 4.05 26.67
N PHE A 432 2.29 4.62 25.46
CA PHE A 432 1.90 3.93 24.23
C PHE A 432 2.75 2.67 23.93
N VAL A 433 4.02 2.64 24.34
CA VAL A 433 4.88 1.45 24.22
C VAL A 433 4.51 0.43 25.28
N LYS A 434 4.29 0.88 26.51
CA LYS A 434 3.91 0.05 27.64
C LYS A 434 2.56 -0.63 27.42
N ASP A 435 1.56 0.12 26.99
CA ASP A 435 0.21 -0.37 26.70
C ASP A 435 0.24 -1.36 25.53
N GLY A 436 1.01 -1.05 24.49
CA GLY A 436 1.18 -1.93 23.33
C GLY A 436 1.85 -3.26 23.69
N ILE A 437 2.88 -3.24 24.54
CA ILE A 437 3.55 -4.46 25.01
C ILE A 437 2.65 -5.24 25.98
N SER A 438 1.92 -4.55 26.86
CA SER A 438 0.95 -5.19 27.77
C SER A 438 -0.15 -5.92 27.00
N ASP A 439 -0.65 -5.36 25.88
CA ASP A 439 -1.60 -6.05 25.00
C ASP A 439 -1.00 -7.33 24.39
N VAL A 440 0.27 -7.29 23.96
CA VAL A 440 0.97 -8.46 23.43
C VAL A 440 1.15 -9.54 24.50
N VAL A 441 1.55 -9.15 25.72
CA VAL A 441 1.76 -10.08 26.84
C VAL A 441 0.44 -10.74 27.25
N SER A 442 -0.61 -9.95 27.46
CA SER A 442 -1.91 -10.43 27.93
C SER A 442 -2.64 -11.29 26.90
N HIS A 443 -2.65 -10.90 25.62
CA HIS A 443 -3.47 -11.55 24.60
C HIS A 443 -2.71 -12.50 23.67
N GLN A 444 -1.45 -12.22 23.34
CA GLN A 444 -0.74 -12.92 22.27
C GLN A 444 0.30 -13.93 22.76
N CYS A 445 0.94 -13.68 23.91
CA CYS A 445 2.07 -14.51 24.35
C CYS A 445 1.69 -15.96 24.70
N LYS A 446 0.60 -16.19 25.43
CA LYS A 446 0.11 -17.54 25.75
C LYS A 446 -0.26 -18.36 24.49
N PRO A 447 -1.10 -17.86 23.56
CA PRO A 447 -1.44 -18.62 22.36
C PRO A 447 -0.26 -18.81 21.41
N PHE A 448 0.66 -17.83 21.32
CA PHE A 448 1.88 -17.95 20.51
C PHE A 448 2.78 -19.09 21.02
N LYS A 449 3.14 -19.08 22.31
CA LYS A 449 3.92 -20.15 22.98
C LYS A 449 3.29 -21.53 22.77
N ASN A 450 1.96 -21.64 22.93
CA ASN A 450 1.24 -22.90 22.77
C ASN A 450 1.24 -23.41 21.32
N SER A 451 1.06 -22.52 20.33
CA SER A 451 1.01 -22.91 18.93
C SER A 451 2.33 -23.52 18.43
N LEU A 452 3.47 -22.92 18.79
CA LEU A 452 4.79 -23.44 18.43
C LEU A 452 5.12 -24.74 19.17
N LYS A 453 4.68 -24.88 20.42
CA LYS A 453 4.80 -26.14 21.16
C LYS A 453 4.01 -27.27 20.47
N MET A 454 2.80 -27.00 20.03
CA MET A 454 1.96 -28.02 19.34
C MET A 454 2.52 -28.41 17.98
N LEU A 455 3.10 -27.46 17.24
CA LEU A 455 3.82 -27.73 15.99
C LEU A 455 5.00 -28.67 16.24
N TRP A 456 5.86 -28.36 17.22
CA TRP A 456 6.99 -29.19 17.60
C TRP A 456 6.57 -30.62 18.02
N VAL A 457 5.54 -30.76 18.88
CA VAL A 457 5.04 -32.09 19.30
C VAL A 457 4.53 -32.90 18.09
N SER A 458 3.82 -32.25 17.17
CA SER A 458 3.29 -32.89 15.97
C SER A 458 4.41 -33.36 15.03
N MET A 459 5.44 -32.52 14.83
CA MET A 459 6.63 -32.86 14.05
C MET A 459 7.45 -33.98 14.69
N LEU A 460 7.60 -33.99 16.01
CA LEU A 460 8.24 -35.08 16.75
C LEU A 460 7.48 -36.40 16.58
N SER A 461 6.15 -36.37 16.68
CA SER A 461 5.30 -37.55 16.44
C SER A 461 5.46 -38.10 15.03
N LEU A 462 5.51 -37.22 14.02
CA LEU A 462 5.76 -37.60 12.64
C LEU A 462 7.16 -38.22 12.46
N ALA A 463 8.20 -37.61 13.04
CA ALA A 463 9.57 -38.10 12.98
C ALA A 463 9.71 -39.53 13.53
N ILE A 464 9.13 -39.78 14.72
CA ILE A 464 9.14 -41.09 15.37
C ILE A 464 8.38 -42.12 14.52
N SER A 465 7.18 -41.78 14.03
CA SER A 465 6.36 -42.67 13.20
C SER A 465 7.08 -43.06 11.91
N MET A 466 7.77 -42.12 11.27
CA MET A 466 8.54 -42.35 10.04
C MET A 466 9.77 -43.23 10.26
N VAL A 467 10.48 -43.08 11.39
CA VAL A 467 11.60 -43.97 11.76
C VAL A 467 11.13 -45.43 11.83
N PHE A 468 10.06 -45.71 12.59
CA PHE A 468 9.52 -47.07 12.68
C PHE A 468 9.02 -47.58 11.34
N LEU A 469 8.35 -46.74 10.56
CA LEU A 469 7.85 -47.12 9.24
C LEU A 469 8.99 -47.52 8.29
N VAL A 470 10.08 -46.75 8.22
CA VAL A 470 11.24 -47.07 7.37
C VAL A 470 11.90 -48.38 7.81
N LEU A 471 12.07 -48.61 9.12
CA LEU A 471 12.63 -49.87 9.64
C LEU A 471 11.74 -51.08 9.28
N ILE A 472 10.42 -50.96 9.42
CA ILE A 472 9.48 -52.04 9.08
C ILE A 472 9.49 -52.30 7.56
N LEU A 473 9.54 -51.26 6.73
CA LEU A 473 9.66 -51.38 5.27
C LEU A 473 10.95 -52.11 4.86
N VAL A 474 12.07 -51.78 5.51
CA VAL A 474 13.35 -52.48 5.30
C VAL A 474 13.23 -53.96 5.64
N ILE A 475 12.69 -54.29 6.81
CA ILE A 475 12.47 -55.68 7.25
C ILE A 475 11.59 -56.44 6.26
N LYS A 476 10.50 -55.81 5.79
CA LYS A 476 9.57 -56.41 4.82
C LYS A 476 10.25 -56.71 3.48
N VAL A 477 11.09 -55.80 2.98
CA VAL A 477 11.86 -56.00 1.75
C VAL A 477 12.88 -57.14 1.89
N PHE A 478 13.45 -57.35 3.08
CA PHE A 478 14.29 -58.54 3.33
C PHE A 478 13.49 -59.85 3.38
N GLN A 479 12.28 -59.83 3.96
CA GLN A 479 11.37 -60.99 3.98
C GLN A 479 10.93 -61.41 2.57
N ASP A 480 10.66 -60.45 1.69
CA ASP A 480 10.14 -60.69 0.34
C ASP A 480 11.25 -61.07 -0.67
N ARG A 481 12.52 -60.91 -0.30
CA ARG A 481 13.67 -61.18 -1.19
C ARG A 481 13.76 -62.67 -1.51
N GLY A 482 13.45 -63.02 -2.76
CA GLY A 482 13.55 -64.40 -3.29
C GLY A 482 12.27 -65.23 -3.19
N ARG A 483 11.11 -64.61 -2.93
CA ARG A 483 9.79 -65.28 -2.90
C ARG A 483 8.89 -64.82 -4.04
N CYS A 484 8.03 -65.71 -4.53
CA CYS A 484 7.02 -65.39 -5.54
C CYS A 484 5.67 -65.06 -4.88
N PHE A 485 5.12 -63.91 -5.26
CA PHE A 485 3.81 -63.42 -4.82
C PHE A 485 2.89 -63.22 -6.03
N THR A 486 1.60 -63.52 -5.87
CA THR A 486 0.56 -63.07 -6.80
C THR A 486 0.20 -61.61 -6.49
N LYS A 487 -0.13 -60.82 -7.52
CA LYS A 487 -0.52 -59.40 -7.34
C LYS A 487 -1.67 -59.31 -6.31
N PHE A 488 -1.55 -58.39 -5.36
CA PHE A 488 -2.50 -58.18 -4.24
C PHE A 488 -2.60 -59.30 -3.19
N ALA A 489 -1.75 -60.33 -3.22
CA ALA A 489 -1.75 -61.38 -2.19
C ALA A 489 -0.86 -61.01 -0.99
N ILE A 490 -1.36 -61.31 0.22
CA ILE A 490 -0.63 -61.09 1.48
C ILE A 490 0.16 -62.35 1.91
N ILE A 491 0.06 -63.48 1.20
CA ILE A 491 0.75 -64.73 1.59
C ILE A 491 1.60 -65.21 0.39
N PRO A 492 2.88 -65.59 0.58
CA PRO A 492 3.72 -66.12 -0.50
C PRO A 492 3.21 -67.48 -1.00
N CYS A 493 3.47 -67.81 -2.27
CA CYS A 493 3.09 -69.11 -2.84
C CYS A 493 3.89 -70.25 -2.19
N LEU A 494 3.23 -71.35 -1.83
CA LEU A 494 3.87 -72.55 -1.26
C LEU A 494 4.76 -73.24 -2.32
N PRO A 495 6.02 -73.63 -2.03
CA PRO A 495 6.83 -74.39 -2.98
C PRO A 495 6.33 -75.84 -3.09
N HIS A 496 6.03 -76.28 -4.32
CA HIS A 496 5.73 -77.68 -4.62
C HIS A 496 7.00 -78.54 -4.43
N TYR A 497 6.94 -79.51 -3.51
CA TYR A 497 7.94 -80.58 -3.37
C TYR A 497 8.00 -81.40 -4.67
N LEU A 498 9.17 -81.51 -5.29
CA LEU A 498 9.50 -82.57 -6.24
C LEU A 498 10.74 -83.30 -5.72
N GLY A 499 10.52 -84.50 -5.20
CA GLY A 499 11.55 -85.45 -4.82
C GLY A 499 12.07 -86.25 -6.02
N GLU A 500 13.38 -86.53 -5.96
CA GLU A 500 14.07 -87.76 -6.41
C GLU A 500 13.84 -88.30 -7.84
N ASN A 501 14.89 -88.29 -8.69
CA ASN A 501 15.96 -89.31 -8.72
C ASN A 501 16.68 -89.34 -10.08
N LYS A 502 18.00 -89.53 -10.03
CA LYS A 502 18.88 -89.76 -11.19
C LYS A 502 19.66 -91.05 -10.90
N LYS A 503 19.38 -92.15 -11.62
CA LYS A 503 20.35 -93.21 -11.97
C LYS A 503 19.75 -94.15 -13.03
N GLU A 504 20.64 -94.56 -13.93
CA GLU A 504 20.44 -95.38 -15.13
C GLU A 504 19.92 -96.79 -14.83
N GLU A 505 19.13 -97.38 -15.74
CA GLU A 505 19.51 -98.61 -16.45
C GLU A 505 18.59 -98.92 -17.66
N LYS A 506 19.18 -99.53 -18.69
CA LYS A 506 18.60 -99.95 -19.98
C LYS A 506 17.63 -101.14 -19.83
N MET A 507 16.47 -101.12 -20.51
CA MET A 507 16.06 -102.20 -21.43
C MET A 507 14.79 -101.87 -22.25
N ARG A 508 14.76 -102.43 -23.46
CA ARG A 508 13.73 -102.33 -24.53
C ARG A 508 12.33 -102.84 -24.10
N ILE A 509 11.26 -102.28 -24.69
CA ILE A 509 10.27 -102.95 -25.59
C ILE A 509 8.99 -102.07 -25.79
N ARG A 510 8.78 -101.68 -27.06
CA ARG A 510 7.54 -101.68 -27.91
C ARG A 510 6.16 -101.19 -27.39
N ASN A 511 5.66 -100.15 -28.09
CA ASN A 511 4.28 -99.87 -28.56
C ASN A 511 3.06 -99.88 -27.61
N LYS A 512 2.34 -98.74 -27.50
CA LYS A 512 1.09 -98.45 -28.25
C LYS A 512 0.44 -97.11 -27.83
N TYR A 513 -0.16 -96.46 -28.82
CA TYR A 513 -1.06 -95.30 -28.83
C TYR A 513 -2.03 -95.13 -27.64
N ARG A 514 -2.18 -93.88 -27.13
CA ARG A 514 -3.48 -93.17 -27.00
C ARG A 514 -3.31 -91.70 -26.56
N LYS A 515 -3.70 -90.77 -27.42
CA LYS A 515 -4.33 -89.46 -27.08
C LYS A 515 -5.84 -89.62 -27.37
N PRO A 516 -6.75 -88.68 -27.03
CA PRO A 516 -6.73 -87.59 -26.04
C PRO A 516 -8.04 -87.57 -25.19
N THR A 517 -8.13 -86.71 -24.16
CA THR A 517 -9.39 -85.98 -23.88
C THR A 517 -9.11 -84.69 -23.12
N THR A 518 -9.58 -83.60 -23.72
CA THR A 518 -9.75 -82.25 -23.22
C THR A 518 -10.60 -82.19 -21.94
N PHE A 519 -10.23 -81.36 -20.97
CA PHE A 519 -11.20 -80.70 -20.09
C PHE A 519 -10.76 -79.27 -19.76
N ARG A 520 -11.62 -78.31 -20.14
CA ARG A 520 -11.61 -76.92 -19.66
C ARG A 520 -11.86 -76.92 -18.15
N CYS A 521 -11.15 -76.06 -17.43
CA CYS A 521 -11.68 -75.45 -16.21
C CYS A 521 -11.46 -73.94 -16.28
N ASN A 522 -12.58 -73.23 -16.31
CA ASN A 522 -12.66 -71.79 -16.09
C ASN A 522 -13.53 -71.60 -14.84
N ALA A 523 -12.95 -71.06 -13.78
CA ALA A 523 -13.56 -70.41 -12.62
C ALA A 523 -12.37 -69.93 -11.78
N GLY A 524 -12.16 -68.67 -11.44
CA GLY A 524 -13.13 -67.66 -11.02
C GLY A 524 -12.59 -67.07 -9.73
N SER A 525 -11.54 -66.24 -9.79
CA SER A 525 -11.10 -65.41 -8.66
C SER A 525 -11.70 -64.03 -8.86
N ARG A 526 -12.76 -63.75 -8.09
CA ARG A 526 -13.32 -62.41 -7.96
C ARG A 526 -12.21 -61.49 -7.43
N CYS A 527 -11.68 -60.66 -8.33
CA CYS A 527 -10.89 -59.51 -7.95
C CYS A 527 -11.74 -58.70 -6.96
N SER A 528 -11.25 -58.54 -5.73
CA SER A 528 -11.96 -57.88 -4.64
C SER A 528 -12.39 -56.49 -5.09
N THR A 529 -13.67 -56.35 -5.42
CA THR A 529 -14.33 -55.08 -5.74
C THR A 529 -14.14 -54.07 -4.62
N SER A 530 -13.93 -54.54 -3.38
CA SER A 530 -13.57 -53.72 -2.22
C SER A 530 -12.23 -52.99 -2.39
N ALA A 531 -11.16 -53.59 -2.91
CA ALA A 531 -9.86 -52.91 -3.03
C ALA A 531 -9.83 -51.83 -4.14
N VAL A 532 -10.58 -52.07 -5.22
CA VAL A 532 -10.78 -51.09 -6.29
C VAL A 532 -11.71 -49.97 -5.82
N VAL A 533 -12.75 -50.29 -5.04
CA VAL A 533 -13.64 -49.30 -4.41
C VAL A 533 -12.90 -48.48 -3.34
N TRP A 534 -12.05 -49.07 -2.50
CA TRP A 534 -11.23 -48.32 -1.53
C TRP A 534 -10.10 -47.52 -2.17
N SER A 535 -9.53 -47.98 -3.30
CA SER A 535 -8.62 -47.18 -4.11
C SER A 535 -9.35 -46.04 -4.81
N LEU A 536 -10.59 -46.24 -5.27
CA LEU A 536 -11.45 -45.21 -5.83
C LEU A 536 -11.90 -44.22 -4.75
N VAL A 537 -12.22 -44.67 -3.54
CA VAL A 537 -12.54 -43.82 -2.38
C VAL A 537 -11.30 -43.06 -1.92
N GLY A 538 -10.12 -43.67 -1.94
CA GLY A 538 -8.85 -43.00 -1.69
C GLY A 538 -8.51 -41.98 -2.77
N CYS A 539 -8.73 -42.31 -4.05
CA CYS A 539 -8.61 -41.37 -5.16
C CYS A 539 -9.67 -40.28 -5.12
N LEU A 540 -10.90 -40.56 -4.68
CA LEU A 540 -11.99 -39.60 -4.52
C LEU A 540 -11.77 -38.73 -3.30
N LEU A 541 -11.18 -39.24 -2.22
CA LEU A 541 -10.74 -38.47 -1.05
C LEU A 541 -9.53 -37.62 -1.41
N MET A 542 -8.58 -38.14 -2.18
CA MET A 542 -7.45 -37.36 -2.70
C MET A 542 -7.88 -36.36 -3.76
N PHE A 543 -8.90 -36.67 -4.58
CA PHE A 543 -9.50 -35.73 -5.52
C PHE A 543 -10.36 -34.71 -4.77
N HIS A 544 -11.08 -35.10 -3.71
CA HIS A 544 -11.82 -34.18 -2.84
C HIS A 544 -10.88 -33.28 -2.06
N LEU A 545 -9.76 -33.80 -1.55
CA LEU A 545 -8.72 -33.06 -0.85
C LEU A 545 -7.94 -32.17 -1.84
N TYR A 546 -7.64 -32.68 -3.05
CA TYR A 546 -7.08 -31.90 -4.15
C TYR A 546 -8.04 -30.81 -4.60
N THR A 547 -9.35 -31.07 -4.67
CA THR A 547 -10.36 -30.06 -4.96
C THR A 547 -10.62 -29.16 -3.78
N LEU A 548 -10.45 -29.58 -2.51
CA LEU A 548 -10.57 -28.70 -1.34
C LEU A 548 -9.35 -27.78 -1.23
N VAL A 549 -8.16 -28.30 -1.50
CA VAL A 549 -6.92 -27.52 -1.64
C VAL A 549 -7.00 -26.63 -2.87
N ARG A 550 -7.56 -27.10 -4.00
CA ARG A 550 -7.73 -26.31 -5.24
C ARG A 550 -8.95 -25.39 -5.22
N GLN A 551 -9.93 -25.63 -4.36
CA GLN A 551 -11.06 -24.75 -4.07
C GLN A 551 -10.64 -23.72 -3.03
N LYS A 552 -9.70 -24.04 -2.12
CA LYS A 552 -8.93 -23.09 -1.30
C LYS A 552 -7.85 -22.36 -2.11
N ASP A 553 -7.37 -22.90 -3.26
CA ASP A 553 -6.58 -22.19 -4.29
C ASP A 553 -7.45 -21.59 -5.41
N ARG A 554 -8.77 -21.82 -5.43
CA ARG A 554 -9.71 -20.93 -6.14
C ARG A 554 -10.23 -19.84 -5.21
N LEU A 555 -10.15 -20.06 -3.89
CA LEU A 555 -10.25 -19.04 -2.85
C LEU A 555 -8.90 -18.35 -2.55
N GLY A 556 -7.78 -18.93 -3.02
CA GLY A 556 -6.39 -18.55 -2.66
C GLY A 556 -5.48 -18.27 -3.86
N GLY A 557 -5.83 -18.80 -5.03
CA GLY A 557 -5.47 -18.28 -6.36
C GLY A 557 -6.44 -17.21 -6.85
N ALA A 558 -7.39 -16.81 -5.99
CA ALA A 558 -7.96 -15.46 -5.97
C ALA A 558 -7.05 -14.45 -5.24
N ILE A 559 -5.80 -14.81 -4.93
CA ILE A 559 -4.77 -13.88 -4.47
C ILE A 559 -3.75 -13.68 -5.60
N GLN A 560 -4.27 -13.31 -6.76
CA GLN A 560 -3.55 -12.52 -7.74
C GLN A 560 -4.25 -11.16 -7.75
N PHE A 561 -3.55 -10.16 -7.22
CA PHE A 561 -4.01 -8.78 -7.06
C PHE A 561 -5.42 -8.64 -6.44
N ARG A 562 -5.49 -8.66 -5.11
CA ARG A 562 -6.49 -7.83 -4.43
C ARG A 562 -6.07 -6.37 -4.57
N ALA A 563 -6.05 -5.88 -5.81
CA ALA A 563 -6.28 -4.48 -6.07
C ALA A 563 -7.63 -4.19 -5.41
N SER A 564 -7.63 -3.28 -4.44
CA SER A 564 -8.75 -2.43 -4.06
C SER A 564 -9.99 -2.53 -4.97
N HIS A 565 -10.81 -3.59 -4.82
CA HIS A 565 -12.10 -3.66 -5.49
C HIS A 565 -13.02 -2.69 -4.76
N HIS A 566 -13.05 -1.44 -5.22
CA HIS A 566 -14.15 -0.55 -4.87
C HIS A 566 -15.40 -1.13 -5.53
N PRO A 567 -16.46 -1.46 -4.77
CA PRO A 567 -17.64 -2.18 -5.30
C PRO A 567 -18.46 -1.40 -6.34
N LEU A 568 -18.06 -0.16 -6.69
CA LEU A 568 -18.77 0.71 -7.64
C LEU A 568 -18.42 0.45 -9.11
N PHE A 569 -17.42 -0.38 -9.40
CA PHE A 569 -16.87 -0.49 -10.76
C PHE A 569 -16.37 -1.91 -11.10
N GLN A 570 -17.23 -2.92 -10.96
CA GLN A 570 -16.93 -4.31 -11.35
C GLN A 570 -16.58 -4.48 -12.84
N GLU A 571 -16.92 -3.51 -13.69
CA GLU A 571 -16.69 -3.53 -15.14
C GLU A 571 -15.55 -2.61 -15.61
N LEU A 572 -14.79 -2.00 -14.70
CA LEU A 572 -13.50 -1.40 -15.09
C LEU A 572 -12.59 -2.54 -15.54
N GLU A 573 -12.45 -2.71 -16.85
CA GLU A 573 -11.51 -3.66 -17.45
C GLU A 573 -10.13 -3.48 -16.79
N GLN A 574 -9.46 -4.59 -16.52
CA GLN A 574 -8.15 -4.63 -15.87
C GLN A 574 -7.25 -3.49 -16.34
N VAL A 575 -6.64 -2.79 -15.39
CA VAL A 575 -5.65 -1.74 -15.62
C VAL A 575 -4.58 -2.26 -16.59
N GLU A 576 -4.65 -1.85 -17.86
CA GLU A 576 -3.74 -2.33 -18.90
C GLU A 576 -2.37 -1.65 -18.76
N GLU A 577 -1.29 -2.43 -18.84
CA GLU A 577 0.06 -1.90 -19.05
C GLU A 577 0.30 -1.69 -20.56
N GLU A 578 0.11 -0.46 -21.05
CA GLU A 578 0.50 -0.14 -22.43
C GLU A 578 2.02 -0.19 -22.58
N ASN A 579 2.53 -1.13 -23.38
CA ASN A 579 3.95 -1.23 -23.72
C ASN A 579 4.24 -0.50 -25.04
N ILE A 580 4.55 0.80 -24.96
CA ILE A 580 4.98 1.59 -26.13
C ILE A 580 6.48 1.36 -26.36
N GLN A 581 6.83 0.75 -27.49
CA GLN A 581 8.24 0.55 -27.89
C GLN A 581 8.73 1.75 -28.70
N LEU A 582 9.91 2.29 -28.34
CA LEU A 582 10.56 3.35 -29.10
C LEU A 582 11.10 2.81 -30.44
N PRO A 583 10.95 3.56 -31.54
CA PRO A 583 11.53 3.17 -32.82
C PRO A 583 13.07 3.20 -32.74
N PRO A 584 13.77 2.36 -33.53
CA PRO A 584 15.23 2.39 -33.60
C PRO A 584 15.73 3.76 -34.11
N PRO A 585 16.91 4.22 -33.66
CA PRO A 585 17.43 5.53 -34.04
C PRO A 585 17.58 5.65 -35.57
N ARG A 586 17.02 6.72 -36.15
CA ARG A 586 17.10 7.00 -37.60
C ARG A 586 18.56 6.99 -38.07
N LYS A 587 18.88 6.19 -39.11
CA LYS A 587 20.23 6.14 -39.71
C LYS A 587 20.64 7.54 -40.18
N ARG A 588 21.75 8.06 -39.67
CA ARG A 588 22.28 9.37 -40.08
C ARG A 588 23.09 9.28 -41.36
N SER A 589 23.10 10.38 -42.12
CA SER A 589 24.09 10.56 -43.19
C SER A 589 25.48 10.79 -42.56
N PRO A 590 26.57 10.30 -43.18
CA PRO A 590 27.93 10.40 -42.62
C PRO A 590 28.40 11.84 -42.32
N ARG A 591 27.78 12.86 -42.95
CA ARG A 591 28.10 14.27 -42.71
C ARG A 591 27.55 14.82 -41.38
N ALA A 592 26.54 14.19 -40.79
CA ALA A 592 25.89 14.67 -39.57
C ALA A 592 26.51 14.12 -38.26
N GLU A 593 27.43 13.15 -38.35
CA GLU A 593 28.11 12.54 -37.20
C GLU A 593 29.11 13.49 -36.49
N LYS A 594 29.56 14.56 -37.16
CA LYS A 594 30.54 15.51 -36.60
C LYS A 594 29.97 16.59 -35.67
N ARG A 595 28.65 16.62 -35.41
CA ARG A 595 28.04 17.56 -34.45
C ARG A 595 27.66 16.83 -33.16
N LYS A 596 27.94 17.49 -32.01
CA LYS A 596 27.84 17.02 -30.61
C LYS A 596 26.80 15.90 -30.37
N PRO A 597 27.09 14.93 -29.47
CA PRO A 597 26.14 13.86 -29.13
C PRO A 597 24.83 14.49 -28.64
N ARG A 598 23.74 14.27 -29.39
CA ARG A 598 22.39 14.67 -28.97
C ARG A 598 21.90 13.66 -27.94
N ARG A 599 21.24 14.17 -26.89
CA ARG A 599 20.53 13.39 -25.86
C ARG A 599 19.62 12.34 -26.54
N PRO A 600 19.49 11.12 -25.99
CA PRO A 600 18.58 10.11 -26.54
C PRO A 600 17.14 10.65 -26.62
N THR A 601 16.47 10.40 -27.75
CA THR A 601 15.07 10.82 -27.99
C THR A 601 14.14 10.16 -26.98
N THR A 602 13.29 10.95 -26.34
CA THR A 602 12.32 10.49 -25.35
C THR A 602 10.95 10.25 -26.00
N LEU A 603 10.04 9.54 -25.32
CA LEU A 603 8.64 9.39 -25.78
C LEU A 603 7.91 10.73 -25.89
N ILE A 604 8.27 11.72 -25.06
CA ILE A 604 7.72 13.07 -25.13
C ILE A 604 8.21 13.79 -26.40
N ASP A 605 9.48 13.62 -26.77
CA ASP A 605 10.00 14.16 -28.03
C ASP A 605 9.28 13.55 -29.25
N GLU A 606 9.01 12.23 -29.22
CA GLU A 606 8.23 11.55 -30.26
C GLU A 606 6.75 11.96 -30.25
N PHE A 607 6.18 12.30 -29.09
CA PHE A 607 4.82 12.85 -29.00
C PHE A 607 4.72 14.22 -29.67
N LEU A 608 5.72 15.09 -29.48
CA LEU A 608 5.75 16.44 -30.04
C LEU A 608 6.18 16.49 -31.52
N ASP A 609 6.93 15.50 -32.01
CA ASP A 609 7.34 15.42 -33.41
C ASP A 609 6.19 14.97 -34.31
N GLU A 610 5.66 15.89 -35.13
CA GLU A 610 4.63 15.62 -36.13
C GLU A 610 5.04 14.51 -37.12
N ASN A 611 6.34 14.34 -37.35
CA ASN A 611 6.92 13.36 -38.27
C ASN A 611 7.33 12.07 -37.57
N SER A 612 6.94 11.85 -36.31
CA SER A 612 7.26 10.65 -35.55
C SER A 612 6.69 9.39 -36.22
N GLN A 613 7.47 8.29 -36.23
CA GLN A 613 6.99 7.00 -36.74
C GLN A 613 5.90 6.38 -35.84
N ILE A 614 5.85 6.78 -34.56
CA ILE A 614 4.88 6.31 -33.58
C ILE A 614 3.78 7.35 -33.30
N ARG A 615 3.66 8.40 -34.13
CA ARG A 615 2.61 9.44 -34.01
C ARG A 615 1.19 8.84 -33.90
N HIS A 616 0.92 7.79 -34.67
CA HIS A 616 -0.34 7.07 -34.69
C HIS A 616 -0.70 6.35 -33.38
N VAL A 617 0.27 6.14 -32.48
CA VAL A 617 0.04 5.58 -31.14
C VAL A 617 -0.62 6.63 -30.23
N PHE A 618 -0.21 7.89 -30.36
CA PHE A 618 -0.75 8.98 -29.56
C PHE A 618 -2.04 9.56 -30.16
N PHE A 619 -2.13 9.61 -31.49
CA PHE A 619 -3.27 10.16 -32.25
C PHE A 619 -3.72 9.14 -33.34
N PRO A 620 -4.53 8.15 -32.98
CA PRO A 620 -4.98 7.11 -33.90
C PRO A 620 -6.01 7.64 -34.90
N GLN A 621 -5.75 7.50 -36.20
CA GLN A 621 -6.56 8.10 -37.28
C GLN A 621 -7.79 7.30 -37.74
N LYS A 622 -7.94 6.02 -37.36
CA LYS A 622 -8.93 5.09 -37.98
C LYS A 622 -10.03 4.57 -37.06
N LEU A 623 -10.23 5.19 -35.89
CA LEU A 623 -11.15 4.71 -34.85
C LEU A 623 -11.86 5.90 -34.21
N ASP A 624 -12.78 6.51 -34.95
CA ASP A 624 -13.74 7.48 -34.42
C ASP A 624 -14.79 6.77 -33.55
N ILE A 625 -15.15 7.42 -32.45
CA ILE A 625 -16.27 7.03 -31.60
C ILE A 625 -17.48 7.79 -32.11
N ASP A 626 -18.35 7.10 -32.84
CA ASP A 626 -19.63 7.62 -33.29
C ASP A 626 -20.72 7.13 -32.32
N PRO A 627 -21.24 7.98 -31.43
CA PRO A 627 -22.24 7.58 -30.44
C PRO A 627 -23.62 7.30 -31.07
N MET A 628 -23.82 7.59 -32.36
CA MET A 628 -25.05 7.35 -33.11
C MET A 628 -25.05 6.01 -33.85
N LYS A 629 -23.88 5.42 -34.11
CA LYS A 629 -23.76 4.07 -34.68
C LYS A 629 -23.85 3.04 -33.55
N ASP A 630 -25.00 2.38 -33.43
CA ASP A 630 -25.24 1.35 -32.42
C ASP A 630 -24.44 0.07 -32.74
N THR A 631 -23.19 -0.01 -32.26
CA THR A 631 -22.29 -1.15 -32.47
C THR A 631 -22.49 -2.27 -31.44
N GLY A 632 -23.72 -2.55 -31.03
CA GLY A 632 -24.05 -3.64 -30.11
C GLY A 632 -23.46 -3.46 -28.69
N ASN A 633 -22.69 -4.44 -28.22
CA ASN A 633 -22.23 -4.54 -26.83
C ASN A 633 -21.18 -3.48 -26.39
N ASP A 634 -20.70 -2.64 -27.32
CA ASP A 634 -19.69 -1.60 -27.11
C ASP A 634 -20.27 -0.17 -26.94
N SER A 635 -21.60 -0.02 -26.92
CA SER A 635 -22.25 1.27 -26.60
C SER A 635 -21.91 1.73 -25.17
N TYR A 636 -21.69 3.04 -24.97
CA TYR A 636 -21.29 3.67 -23.69
C TYR A 636 -19.85 3.41 -23.20
N TYR A 637 -18.95 2.94 -24.05
CA TYR A 637 -17.52 2.83 -23.72
C TYR A 637 -16.73 4.07 -24.16
N TYR A 638 -16.15 4.78 -23.20
CA TYR A 638 -15.17 5.83 -23.45
C TYR A 638 -13.84 5.22 -23.88
N TYR A 639 -13.25 5.74 -24.96
CA TYR A 639 -11.92 5.36 -25.44
C TYR A 639 -11.00 6.59 -25.38
N PRO A 640 -10.23 6.77 -24.28
CA PRO A 640 -9.40 7.94 -24.09
C PRO A 640 -8.41 8.15 -25.24
N GLY A 641 -8.34 9.38 -25.77
CA GLY A 641 -7.43 9.77 -26.85
C GLY A 641 -7.92 9.48 -28.28
N ARG A 642 -9.13 8.93 -28.47
CA ARG A 642 -9.76 8.79 -29.80
C ARG A 642 -10.59 10.01 -30.18
N ILE A 643 -10.91 10.14 -31.47
CA ILE A 643 -11.86 11.14 -31.96
C ILE A 643 -13.24 10.78 -31.41
N TRP A 644 -13.92 11.74 -30.81
CA TRP A 644 -15.29 11.59 -30.33
C TRP A 644 -16.20 12.51 -31.14
N LEU A 645 -17.14 11.90 -31.86
CA LEU A 645 -18.08 12.62 -32.70
C LEU A 645 -19.31 13.06 -31.90
N ASP A 646 -19.85 14.21 -32.25
CA ASP A 646 -21.15 14.70 -31.81
C ASP A 646 -22.30 13.96 -32.51
N THR A 647 -23.54 14.32 -32.19
CA THR A 647 -24.74 13.72 -32.80
C THR A 647 -24.88 13.99 -34.30
N ASP A 648 -24.17 14.98 -34.83
CA ASP A 648 -24.20 15.37 -36.24
C ASP A 648 -23.04 14.72 -37.03
N GLY A 649 -22.19 13.94 -36.35
CA GLY A 649 -21.07 13.22 -36.95
C GLY A 649 -19.79 14.03 -37.09
N TYR A 650 -19.68 15.18 -36.42
CA TYR A 650 -18.49 16.03 -36.43
C TYR A 650 -17.66 15.84 -35.14
N PRO A 651 -16.33 15.97 -35.19
CA PRO A 651 -15.51 15.94 -33.99
C PRO A 651 -15.91 17.04 -32.99
N ILE A 652 -16.10 16.66 -31.73
CA ILE A 652 -16.39 17.62 -30.65
C ILE A 652 -15.22 18.62 -30.50
N GLN A 653 -15.55 19.89 -30.35
CA GLN A 653 -14.62 21.02 -30.18
C GLN A 653 -14.94 21.79 -28.90
N ALA A 654 -14.52 21.25 -27.76
CA ALA A 654 -14.70 21.82 -26.43
C ALA A 654 -13.45 21.62 -25.54
N HIS A 655 -12.29 22.08 -26.03
CA HIS A 655 -10.98 21.89 -25.38
C HIS A 655 -10.76 22.84 -24.20
N GLY A 656 -9.92 22.48 -23.23
CA GLY A 656 -9.65 23.31 -22.04
C GLY A 656 -10.91 23.54 -21.17
N GLY A 657 -11.97 22.81 -21.47
CA GLY A 657 -13.33 23.12 -21.06
C GLY A 657 -13.70 22.67 -19.65
N GLY A 658 -14.98 22.88 -19.33
CA GLY A 658 -15.63 22.36 -18.12
C GLY A 658 -17.09 22.01 -18.41
N ILE A 659 -17.72 21.29 -17.47
CA ILE A 659 -19.11 20.86 -17.60
C ILE A 659 -19.96 21.51 -16.51
N LEU A 660 -21.03 22.17 -16.92
CA LEU A 660 -22.10 22.62 -16.04
C LEU A 660 -23.22 21.60 -16.07
N PHE A 661 -23.64 21.10 -14.91
CA PHE A 661 -24.87 20.32 -14.80
C PHE A 661 -26.02 21.23 -14.38
N ASN A 662 -27.07 21.28 -15.18
CA ASN A 662 -28.28 22.02 -14.86
C ASN A 662 -29.32 21.08 -14.25
N GLU A 663 -29.52 21.17 -12.94
CA GLU A 663 -30.43 20.33 -12.17
C GLU A 663 -31.90 20.42 -12.65
N LYS A 664 -32.35 21.60 -13.11
CA LYS A 664 -33.75 21.80 -13.56
C LYS A 664 -34.06 21.06 -14.85
N SER A 665 -33.14 21.12 -15.82
CA SER A 665 -33.28 20.43 -17.10
C SER A 665 -32.74 19.00 -17.09
N ARG A 666 -31.96 18.64 -16.07
CA ARG A 666 -31.18 17.39 -15.98
C ARG A 666 -30.24 17.21 -17.18
N THR A 667 -29.64 18.31 -17.64
CA THR A 667 -28.79 18.35 -18.82
C THR A 667 -27.39 18.85 -18.44
N TYR A 668 -26.38 18.18 -18.98
CA TYR A 668 -24.98 18.59 -18.93
C TYR A 668 -24.66 19.49 -20.11
N TYR A 669 -23.97 20.59 -19.86
CA TYR A 669 -23.47 21.51 -20.88
C TYR A 669 -21.95 21.54 -20.82
N TRP A 670 -21.29 21.11 -21.89
CA TRP A 670 -19.84 21.09 -22.01
C TRP A 670 -19.39 22.29 -22.82
N TYR A 671 -18.72 23.22 -22.14
CA TYR A 671 -18.14 24.42 -22.74
C TYR A 671 -16.65 24.23 -22.93
N GLY A 672 -16.10 24.74 -24.03
CA GLY A 672 -14.67 24.73 -24.26
C GLY A 672 -14.26 25.60 -25.44
N GLU A 673 -12.94 25.72 -25.62
CA GLU A 673 -12.35 26.43 -26.75
C GLU A 673 -12.73 25.75 -28.06
N TYR A 674 -13.32 26.51 -28.98
CA TYR A 674 -13.63 26.01 -30.31
C TYR A 674 -12.40 26.17 -31.21
N LYS A 675 -11.70 25.07 -31.50
CA LYS A 675 -10.39 25.06 -32.19
C LYS A 675 -10.49 24.58 -33.65
N ASP A 676 -11.66 24.58 -34.27
CA ASP A 676 -11.85 24.16 -35.66
C ASP A 676 -11.31 25.17 -36.69
N GLY A 677 -10.02 25.45 -36.62
CA GLY A 677 -9.31 26.40 -37.46
C GLY A 677 -7.86 25.97 -37.71
N PRO A 678 -7.15 26.68 -38.60
CA PRO A 678 -5.77 26.35 -38.93
C PRO A 678 -4.85 26.62 -37.74
N THR A 679 -3.95 25.67 -37.46
CA THR A 679 -2.90 25.84 -36.44
C THR A 679 -1.70 26.55 -37.04
N TYR A 680 -1.21 27.59 -36.37
CA TYR A 680 -0.03 28.34 -36.78
C TYR A 680 0.78 28.84 -35.57
N HIS A 681 1.97 29.36 -35.82
CA HIS A 681 2.79 30.02 -34.80
C HIS A 681 2.84 31.52 -35.10
N ALA A 682 2.43 32.36 -34.15
CA ALA A 682 2.50 33.83 -34.32
C ALA A 682 3.92 34.33 -34.59
N HIS A 683 4.94 33.64 -34.08
CA HIS A 683 6.36 33.89 -34.35
C HIS A 683 7.16 32.59 -34.22
N LYS A 684 8.40 32.55 -34.73
CA LYS A 684 9.23 31.31 -34.81
C LYS A 684 9.45 30.56 -33.48
N LYS A 685 9.25 31.21 -32.34
CA LYS A 685 9.39 30.64 -31.00
C LYS A 685 8.08 30.63 -30.20
N GLY A 686 6.99 31.11 -30.78
CA GLY A 686 5.69 31.23 -30.12
C GLY A 686 4.98 29.88 -30.04
N ALA A 687 4.03 29.77 -29.12
CA ALA A 687 3.18 28.60 -29.02
C ALA A 687 2.36 28.39 -30.32
N ALA A 688 2.09 27.13 -30.66
CA ALA A 688 1.08 26.80 -31.66
C ALA A 688 -0.28 27.34 -31.20
N ARG A 689 -1.07 27.90 -32.11
CA ARG A 689 -2.36 28.50 -31.79
C ARG A 689 -3.33 28.44 -32.96
N VAL A 690 -4.60 28.63 -32.66
CA VAL A 690 -5.68 28.87 -33.61
C VAL A 690 -6.26 30.24 -33.26
N ASP A 691 -6.66 31.01 -34.26
CA ASP A 691 -7.39 32.26 -34.02
C ASP A 691 -8.67 31.99 -33.22
N ILE A 692 -9.09 32.96 -32.41
CA ILE A 692 -10.32 32.83 -31.63
C ILE A 692 -11.47 32.69 -32.63
N ILE A 693 -12.16 31.54 -32.56
CA ILE A 693 -13.48 31.35 -33.18
C ILE A 693 -14.56 31.67 -32.14
N GLY A 694 -14.33 31.21 -30.90
CA GLY A 694 -15.19 31.43 -29.76
C GLY A 694 -15.19 30.27 -28.77
N VAL A 695 -16.17 30.27 -27.88
CA VAL A 695 -16.45 29.18 -26.95
C VAL A 695 -17.58 28.32 -27.52
N GLY A 696 -17.30 27.04 -27.77
CA GLY A 696 -18.30 26.05 -28.17
C GLY A 696 -19.09 25.53 -26.97
N CYS A 697 -20.33 25.11 -27.19
CA CYS A 697 -21.16 24.43 -26.20
C CYS A 697 -21.76 23.16 -26.80
N TYR A 698 -21.75 22.08 -26.02
CA TYR A 698 -22.43 20.83 -26.34
C TYR A 698 -23.36 20.43 -25.19
N SER A 699 -24.53 19.88 -25.50
CA SER A 699 -25.48 19.40 -24.50
C SER A 699 -25.60 17.88 -24.49
N SER A 700 -25.78 17.28 -23.31
CA SER A 700 -25.98 15.85 -23.15
C SER A 700 -26.81 15.52 -21.91
N ASN A 701 -27.62 14.46 -21.98
CA ASN A 701 -28.31 13.90 -20.81
C ASN A 701 -27.63 12.64 -20.28
N ASP A 702 -26.68 12.08 -21.03
CA ASP A 702 -26.07 10.78 -20.78
C ASP A 702 -24.54 10.78 -20.85
N LEU A 703 -23.91 11.97 -20.89
CA LEU A 703 -22.45 12.14 -20.92
C LEU A 703 -21.75 11.36 -22.05
N TRP A 704 -22.52 10.88 -23.03
CA TRP A 704 -22.09 9.99 -24.11
C TRP A 704 -22.44 10.58 -25.48
N LYS A 705 -23.71 10.93 -25.66
CA LYS A 705 -24.21 11.62 -26.86
C LYS A 705 -24.18 13.12 -26.59
N TRP A 706 -23.36 13.82 -27.35
CA TRP A 706 -23.20 15.26 -27.25
C TRP A 706 -23.83 15.92 -28.47
N LYS A 707 -24.86 16.73 -28.26
CA LYS A 707 -25.46 17.57 -29.29
C LYS A 707 -24.71 18.89 -29.35
N ASN A 708 -24.32 19.30 -30.56
CA ASN A 708 -23.68 20.59 -30.78
C ASN A 708 -24.71 21.73 -30.62
N GLU A 709 -24.49 22.63 -29.66
CA GLU A 709 -25.33 23.84 -29.47
C GLU A 709 -24.72 25.08 -30.14
N GLY A 710 -23.55 24.93 -30.78
CA GLY A 710 -22.85 25.97 -31.51
C GLY A 710 -21.85 26.77 -30.69
N VAL A 711 -21.36 27.87 -31.28
CA VAL A 711 -20.49 28.84 -30.62
C VAL A 711 -21.36 29.80 -29.80
N VAL A 712 -21.22 29.73 -28.48
CA VAL A 712 -22.05 30.48 -27.53
C VAL A 712 -21.44 31.82 -27.10
N LEU A 713 -20.13 31.99 -27.28
CA LEU A 713 -19.44 33.28 -27.17
C LEU A 713 -18.54 33.42 -28.40
N ALA A 714 -18.90 34.31 -29.32
CA ALA A 714 -18.20 34.47 -30.60
C ALA A 714 -16.97 35.40 -30.50
N ALA A 715 -16.02 35.20 -31.40
CA ALA A 715 -14.92 36.13 -31.60
C ALA A 715 -15.37 37.47 -32.23
N GLU A 716 -14.60 38.52 -31.96
CA GLU A 716 -14.70 39.81 -32.65
C GLU A 716 -13.73 39.82 -33.84
N LYS A 717 -14.17 40.35 -34.99
CA LYS A 717 -13.38 40.35 -36.23
C LYS A 717 -13.02 41.75 -36.73
N ALA A 718 -13.80 42.76 -36.34
CA ALA A 718 -13.66 44.11 -36.86
C ALA A 718 -12.81 45.00 -35.95
N ASN A 719 -12.94 44.85 -34.63
CA ASN A 719 -12.24 45.67 -33.67
C ASN A 719 -10.96 44.99 -33.16
N GLU A 720 -9.82 45.34 -33.73
CA GLU A 720 -8.49 44.84 -33.35
C GLU A 720 -8.13 45.10 -31.87
N THR A 721 -8.73 46.11 -31.24
CA THR A 721 -8.49 46.42 -29.81
C THR A 721 -9.39 45.61 -28.87
N HIS A 722 -10.36 44.88 -29.40
CA HIS A 722 -11.27 44.08 -28.60
C HIS A 722 -10.54 42.85 -28.04
N ASP A 723 -10.82 42.49 -26.80
CA ASP A 723 -10.17 41.36 -26.13
C ASP A 723 -10.38 40.04 -26.87
N LEU A 724 -11.60 39.84 -27.37
CA LEU A 724 -11.98 38.67 -28.16
C LEU A 724 -11.67 38.80 -29.66
N HIS A 725 -10.82 39.76 -30.06
CA HIS A 725 -10.37 39.83 -31.45
C HIS A 725 -9.74 38.50 -31.87
N GLU A 726 -10.00 38.03 -33.10
CA GLU A 726 -9.57 36.70 -33.56
C GLU A 726 -8.06 36.43 -33.40
N SER A 727 -7.22 37.47 -33.45
CA SER A 727 -5.76 37.37 -33.23
C SER A 727 -5.32 37.25 -31.77
N ASN A 728 -6.22 37.36 -30.79
CA ASN A 728 -5.91 37.25 -29.36
C ASN A 728 -6.04 35.80 -28.87
N VAL A 729 -6.00 35.58 -27.56
CA VAL A 729 -6.10 34.26 -26.94
C VAL A 729 -7.30 34.23 -26.00
N LEU A 730 -8.14 33.20 -26.16
CA LEU A 730 -9.18 32.83 -25.20
C LEU A 730 -8.97 31.37 -24.83
N GLU A 731 -8.84 31.10 -23.54
CA GLU A 731 -8.56 29.77 -23.04
C GLU A 731 -9.37 29.39 -21.80
N ARG A 732 -9.52 28.07 -21.62
CA ARG A 732 -10.09 27.43 -20.43
C ARG A 732 -11.42 27.97 -19.91
N PRO A 733 -12.44 28.21 -20.75
CA PRO A 733 -13.72 28.73 -20.28
C PRO A 733 -14.35 27.82 -19.21
N LYS A 734 -14.95 28.42 -18.19
CA LYS A 734 -15.74 27.77 -17.13
C LYS A 734 -17.03 28.54 -16.94
N VAL A 735 -18.15 27.83 -16.83
CA VAL A 735 -19.48 28.43 -16.64
C VAL A 735 -20.08 27.94 -15.33
N ILE A 736 -20.60 28.88 -14.54
CA ILE A 736 -21.38 28.60 -13.34
C ILE A 736 -22.72 29.35 -13.41
N TYR A 737 -23.74 28.83 -12.73
CA TYR A 737 -25.04 29.49 -12.61
C TYR A 737 -25.12 30.25 -11.29
N ASN A 738 -25.61 31.49 -11.34
CA ASN A 738 -25.88 32.32 -10.17
C ASN A 738 -27.39 32.34 -9.88
N GLU A 739 -27.79 31.79 -8.74
CA GLU A 739 -29.21 31.71 -8.37
C GLU A 739 -29.81 33.07 -8.01
N HIS A 740 -29.01 34.03 -7.55
CA HIS A 740 -29.47 35.36 -7.15
C HIS A 740 -29.79 36.24 -8.35
N THR A 741 -28.93 36.23 -9.36
CA THR A 741 -29.11 37.03 -10.59
C THR A 741 -29.88 36.28 -11.67
N GLY A 742 -29.98 34.95 -11.56
CA GLY A 742 -30.58 34.08 -12.58
C GLY A 742 -29.73 33.96 -13.85
N LYS A 743 -28.46 34.37 -13.81
CA LYS A 743 -27.55 34.39 -14.97
C LYS A 743 -26.59 33.21 -14.97
N TYR A 744 -26.22 32.78 -16.16
CA TYR A 744 -25.04 31.94 -16.40
C TYR A 744 -23.85 32.86 -16.56
N VAL A 745 -22.80 32.65 -15.77
CA VAL A 745 -21.59 33.46 -15.77
C VAL A 745 -20.43 32.61 -16.27
N MET A 746 -19.81 33.05 -17.36
CA MET A 746 -18.62 32.45 -17.94
C MET A 746 -17.40 33.26 -17.55
N TRP A 747 -16.36 32.56 -17.11
CA TRP A 747 -15.01 33.11 -16.97
C TRP A 747 -14.05 32.35 -17.86
N MET A 748 -13.10 33.07 -18.43
CA MET A 748 -12.04 32.52 -19.28
C MET A 748 -10.73 33.26 -19.07
N HIS A 749 -9.63 32.60 -19.44
CA HIS A 749 -8.35 33.25 -19.64
C HIS A 749 -8.40 34.09 -20.93
N ILE A 750 -7.99 35.35 -20.84
CA ILE A 750 -7.86 36.30 -21.95
C ILE A 750 -6.41 36.76 -22.03
N ASP A 751 -5.83 36.63 -23.22
CA ASP A 751 -4.48 37.10 -23.48
C ASP A 751 -4.31 37.70 -24.87
N ASP A 752 -3.17 38.37 -25.08
CA ASP A 752 -2.70 38.75 -26.40
C ASP A 752 -1.88 37.61 -27.05
N ALA A 753 -1.46 37.81 -28.30
CA ALA A 753 -0.71 36.79 -29.03
C ALA A 753 0.65 36.39 -28.43
N ASN A 754 1.18 37.18 -27.49
CA ASN A 754 2.48 36.95 -26.84
C ASN A 754 2.32 36.56 -25.35
N TYR A 755 1.11 36.33 -24.88
CA TYR A 755 0.80 36.00 -23.48
C TYR A 755 1.23 37.08 -22.47
N THR A 756 1.18 38.37 -22.85
CA THR A 756 1.61 39.49 -21.98
C THR A 756 0.49 40.17 -21.22
N LYS A 757 -0.77 40.02 -21.66
CA LYS A 757 -1.93 40.62 -21.02
C LYS A 757 -2.31 39.85 -19.74
N ALA A 758 -2.29 38.52 -19.78
CA ALA A 758 -2.52 37.60 -18.66
C ALA A 758 -3.69 38.04 -17.76
N SER A 759 -4.90 38.04 -18.31
CA SER A 759 -6.12 38.54 -17.66
C SER A 759 -7.22 37.47 -17.64
N VAL A 760 -8.22 37.66 -16.79
CA VAL A 760 -9.49 36.95 -16.90
C VAL A 760 -10.48 37.79 -17.69
N GLY A 761 -11.39 37.13 -18.41
CA GLY A 761 -12.55 37.74 -19.03
C GLY A 761 -13.84 37.19 -18.43
N VAL A 762 -14.88 38.02 -18.39
CA VAL A 762 -16.20 37.67 -17.84
C VAL A 762 -17.28 37.89 -18.90
N ALA A 763 -18.18 36.93 -19.05
CA ALA A 763 -19.34 37.02 -19.92
C ALA A 763 -20.59 36.44 -19.24
N ILE A 764 -21.77 36.91 -19.62
CA ILE A 764 -23.04 36.50 -19.00
C ILE A 764 -24.08 36.07 -20.04
N SER A 765 -25.01 35.21 -19.64
CA SER A 765 -26.15 34.81 -20.47
C SER A 765 -27.38 34.49 -19.62
N ASP A 766 -28.57 34.67 -20.20
CA ASP A 766 -29.82 34.17 -19.64
C ASP A 766 -30.02 32.66 -19.86
N TYR A 767 -29.32 32.09 -20.84
CA TYR A 767 -29.46 30.70 -21.25
C TYR A 767 -28.12 29.95 -21.18
N PRO A 768 -28.13 28.65 -20.82
CA PRO A 768 -26.89 27.87 -20.80
C PRO A 768 -26.30 27.73 -22.22
N THR A 769 -27.11 27.77 -23.25
CA THR A 769 -26.67 27.69 -24.65
C THR A 769 -26.34 29.05 -25.27
N GLY A 770 -26.19 30.09 -24.44
CA GLY A 770 -25.90 31.45 -24.94
C GLY A 770 -27.05 32.08 -25.74
N PRO A 771 -26.75 33.12 -26.54
CA PRO A 771 -25.44 33.75 -26.66
C PRO A 771 -24.99 34.39 -25.34
N PHE A 772 -23.68 34.40 -25.09
CA PHE A 772 -23.07 35.08 -23.96
C PHE A 772 -22.63 36.48 -24.38
N ASP A 773 -23.00 37.47 -23.58
CA ASP A 773 -22.56 38.85 -23.71
C ASP A 773 -21.24 39.04 -22.96
N TYR A 774 -20.17 39.37 -23.68
CA TYR A 774 -18.87 39.68 -23.09
C TYR A 774 -18.92 41.03 -22.37
N LEU A 775 -18.48 41.06 -21.10
CA LEU A 775 -18.52 42.27 -20.29
C LEU A 775 -17.19 43.02 -20.34
N TYR A 776 -16.12 42.38 -19.89
CA TYR A 776 -14.77 42.97 -19.80
C TYR A 776 -13.70 41.91 -19.50
N SER A 777 -12.44 42.33 -19.61
CA SER A 777 -11.30 41.63 -19.01
C SER A 777 -10.62 42.47 -17.94
N GLN A 778 -9.96 41.79 -17.00
CA GLN A 778 -9.13 42.43 -15.98
C GLN A 778 -8.07 41.48 -15.41
N ARG A 779 -7.09 42.05 -14.74
CA ARG A 779 -6.16 41.30 -13.88
C ARG A 779 -6.79 41.11 -12.50
N PRO A 780 -7.23 39.89 -12.13
CA PRO A 780 -7.97 39.68 -10.90
C PRO A 780 -7.09 40.03 -9.69
N HIS A 781 -7.63 40.84 -8.76
CA HIS A 781 -6.89 41.34 -7.59
C HIS A 781 -5.61 42.14 -7.93
N GLY A 782 -5.47 42.62 -9.18
CA GLY A 782 -4.27 43.30 -9.67
C GLY A 782 -3.12 42.37 -10.09
N PHE A 783 -3.31 41.05 -10.06
CA PHE A 783 -2.29 40.05 -10.44
C PHE A 783 -2.53 39.46 -11.83
N GLU A 784 -1.47 38.90 -12.41
CA GLU A 784 -1.56 38.15 -13.66
C GLU A 784 -2.43 36.90 -13.49
N SER A 785 -3.21 36.56 -14.52
CA SER A 785 -3.98 35.33 -14.59
C SER A 785 -3.78 34.67 -15.93
N ARG A 786 -3.29 33.42 -15.93
CA ARG A 786 -3.22 32.56 -17.11
C ARG A 786 -4.19 31.38 -16.97
N ASP A 787 -3.67 30.17 -16.90
CA ASP A 787 -4.46 28.96 -16.64
C ASP A 787 -5.35 29.14 -15.41
N MET A 788 -6.66 29.01 -15.60
CA MET A 788 -7.66 29.27 -14.56
C MET A 788 -8.77 28.22 -14.50
N THR A 789 -9.44 28.17 -13.35
CA THR A 789 -10.70 27.46 -13.15
C THR A 789 -11.58 28.20 -12.14
N ILE A 790 -12.85 27.80 -12.07
CA ILE A 790 -13.79 28.28 -11.06
C ILE A 790 -14.34 27.09 -10.29
N PHE A 791 -14.54 27.29 -9.00
CA PHE A 791 -15.21 26.33 -8.14
C PHE A 791 -16.32 27.01 -7.35
N LYS A 792 -17.55 26.49 -7.46
CA LYS A 792 -18.68 26.90 -6.63
C LYS A 792 -18.83 25.91 -5.50
N ASP A 793 -18.73 26.41 -4.27
CA ASP A 793 -18.81 25.59 -3.06
C ASP A 793 -20.27 25.36 -2.64
N ASP A 794 -20.47 24.42 -1.71
CA ASP A 794 -21.80 23.96 -1.26
C ASP A 794 -22.62 25.08 -0.57
N ASP A 795 -21.95 26.13 -0.07
CA ASP A 795 -22.57 27.31 0.54
C ASP A 795 -23.00 28.36 -0.50
N GLY A 796 -22.74 28.13 -1.78
CA GLY A 796 -23.04 29.05 -2.87
C GLY A 796 -21.96 30.11 -3.10
N VAL A 797 -20.85 30.11 -2.36
CA VAL A 797 -19.71 30.99 -2.67
C VAL A 797 -18.91 30.40 -3.81
N ALA A 798 -18.61 31.21 -4.82
CA ALA A 798 -17.75 30.83 -5.93
C ALA A 798 -16.34 31.38 -5.75
N TYR A 799 -15.35 30.64 -6.22
CA TYR A 799 -13.93 30.97 -6.11
C TYR A 799 -13.26 30.90 -7.47
N LEU A 800 -12.41 31.89 -7.76
CA LEU A 800 -11.51 31.89 -8.90
C LEU A 800 -10.15 31.34 -8.46
N ILE A 801 -9.63 30.38 -9.23
CA ILE A 801 -8.29 29.81 -9.05
C ILE A 801 -7.51 30.03 -10.34
N TYR A 802 -6.34 30.65 -10.25
CA TYR A 802 -5.58 31.02 -11.44
C TYR A 802 -4.06 30.98 -11.22
N SER A 803 -3.33 30.67 -12.29
CA SER A 803 -1.87 30.74 -12.32
C SER A 803 -1.40 32.17 -12.48
N SER A 804 -0.46 32.58 -11.61
CA SER A 804 0.00 33.96 -11.44
C SER A 804 1.53 34.03 -11.29
N GLU A 805 2.07 35.26 -11.29
CA GLU A 805 3.50 35.56 -11.10
C GLU A 805 4.38 34.72 -12.04
N ASP A 806 4.20 34.91 -13.35
CA ASP A 806 4.89 34.13 -14.41
C ASP A 806 4.74 32.60 -14.25
N ASN A 807 3.52 32.16 -13.90
CA ASN A 807 3.18 30.78 -13.61
C ASN A 807 4.07 30.13 -12.53
N SER A 808 4.58 30.91 -11.58
CA SER A 808 5.34 30.38 -10.45
C SER A 808 4.46 29.80 -9.35
N GLU A 809 3.21 30.24 -9.27
CA GLU A 809 2.27 29.92 -8.20
C GLU A 809 0.81 30.06 -8.64
N LEU A 810 -0.11 29.57 -7.79
CA LEU A 810 -1.54 29.76 -7.98
C LEU A 810 -2.09 30.76 -6.97
N HIS A 811 -3.10 31.52 -7.37
CA HIS A 811 -3.90 32.37 -6.51
C HIS A 811 -5.31 31.82 -6.40
N ILE A 812 -5.93 32.00 -5.24
CA ILE A 812 -7.34 31.69 -4.99
C ILE A 812 -8.03 32.84 -4.28
N GLY A 813 -9.20 33.24 -4.76
CA GLY A 813 -10.01 34.30 -4.17
C GLY A 813 -11.50 34.07 -4.38
N PRO A 814 -12.38 34.44 -3.43
CA PRO A 814 -13.82 34.38 -3.63
C PRO A 814 -14.28 35.44 -4.62
N LEU A 815 -15.31 35.10 -5.38
CA LEU A 815 -16.06 36.01 -6.24
C LEU A 815 -17.08 36.82 -5.43
N THR A 816 -17.51 37.95 -5.99
CA THR A 816 -18.64 38.75 -5.51
C THR A 816 -19.96 37.96 -5.58
N GLU A 817 -21.01 38.41 -4.88
CA GLU A 817 -22.29 37.70 -4.82
C GLU A 817 -22.97 37.50 -6.19
N ASP A 818 -22.69 38.38 -7.15
CA ASP A 818 -23.17 38.28 -8.54
C ASP A 818 -22.26 37.42 -9.45
N TYR A 819 -21.12 36.96 -8.91
CA TYR A 819 -20.04 36.24 -9.60
C TYR A 819 -19.37 36.99 -10.75
N LEU A 820 -19.53 38.31 -10.84
CA LEU A 820 -19.00 39.11 -11.95
C LEU A 820 -17.60 39.67 -11.65
N ASP A 821 -17.21 39.74 -10.38
CA ASP A 821 -15.89 40.23 -9.98
C ASP A 821 -15.30 39.37 -8.84
N VAL A 822 -14.03 39.61 -8.52
CA VAL A 822 -13.36 39.05 -7.35
C VAL A 822 -13.51 39.98 -6.14
N THR A 823 -13.59 39.39 -4.96
CA THR A 823 -13.49 40.18 -3.71
C THR A 823 -12.05 40.65 -3.47
N ASN A 824 -11.84 41.54 -2.49
CA ASN A 824 -10.49 42.01 -2.13
C ASN A 824 -9.63 40.94 -1.40
N THR A 825 -10.12 39.70 -1.26
CA THR A 825 -9.44 38.64 -0.51
C THR A 825 -8.79 37.64 -1.47
N VAL A 826 -7.47 37.51 -1.41
CA VAL A 826 -6.72 36.51 -2.20
C VAL A 826 -5.72 35.75 -1.34
N ARG A 827 -5.53 34.47 -1.64
CA ARG A 827 -4.47 33.63 -1.07
C ARG A 827 -3.56 33.12 -2.17
N ARG A 828 -2.26 33.25 -1.93
CA ARG A 828 -1.20 32.64 -2.74
C ARG A 828 -0.98 31.21 -2.25
N ILE A 829 -1.06 30.24 -3.15
CA ILE A 829 -0.96 28.81 -2.84
C ILE A 829 0.03 28.15 -3.81
N LEU A 830 0.65 27.05 -3.38
CA LEU A 830 1.66 26.34 -4.19
C LEU A 830 2.80 27.24 -4.69
N VAL A 831 3.21 28.20 -3.85
CA VAL A 831 4.25 29.21 -4.14
C VAL A 831 5.54 28.56 -4.61
N GLY A 832 6.03 28.96 -5.80
CA GLY A 832 7.27 28.47 -6.39
C GLY A 832 7.24 27.02 -6.90
N GLN A 833 6.06 26.40 -6.95
CA GLN A 833 5.91 25.03 -7.45
C GLN A 833 5.71 24.93 -8.97
N HIS A 834 5.50 26.06 -9.65
CA HIS A 834 5.29 26.14 -11.11
C HIS A 834 4.20 25.18 -11.61
N ARG A 835 2.97 25.38 -11.09
CA ARG A 835 1.80 24.56 -11.38
C ARG A 835 0.78 25.34 -12.20
N GLU A 836 0.15 24.67 -13.15
CA GLU A 836 -0.86 25.21 -14.07
C GLU A 836 -2.04 24.23 -14.21
N ALA A 837 -3.01 24.56 -15.06
CA ALA A 837 -4.17 23.72 -15.38
C ALA A 837 -4.97 23.21 -14.14
N PRO A 838 -5.39 24.08 -13.20
CA PRO A 838 -6.05 23.66 -11.97
C PRO A 838 -7.42 23.03 -12.23
N ALA A 839 -7.67 21.85 -11.69
CA ALA A 839 -8.96 21.18 -11.71
C ALA A 839 -9.38 20.82 -10.27
N LEU A 840 -10.29 21.63 -9.71
CA LEU A 840 -10.75 21.53 -8.32
C LEU A 840 -11.97 20.61 -8.20
N PHE A 841 -12.06 19.87 -7.09
CA PHE A 841 -13.25 19.14 -6.69
C PHE A 841 -13.28 18.95 -5.17
N LYS A 842 -14.45 18.61 -4.62
CA LYS A 842 -14.65 18.40 -3.19
C LYS A 842 -15.20 17.01 -2.91
N HIS A 843 -14.73 16.38 -1.84
CA HIS A 843 -15.23 15.09 -1.38
C HIS A 843 -15.17 15.01 0.15
N GLU A 844 -16.30 14.66 0.78
CA GLU A 844 -16.42 14.49 2.24
C GLU A 844 -15.82 15.67 3.05
N GLY A 845 -16.11 16.90 2.61
CA GLY A 845 -15.62 18.12 3.28
C GLY A 845 -14.16 18.47 3.01
N THR A 846 -13.42 17.65 2.25
CA THR A 846 -12.04 17.93 1.83
C THR A 846 -12.01 18.46 0.41
N TYR A 847 -11.22 19.51 0.17
CA TYR A 847 -10.97 20.06 -1.16
C TYR A 847 -9.75 19.39 -1.78
N TYR A 848 -9.86 19.04 -3.06
CA TYR A 848 -8.80 18.45 -3.84
C TYR A 848 -8.58 19.27 -5.11
N MET A 849 -7.32 19.37 -5.53
CA MET A 849 -6.95 20.07 -6.75
C MET A 849 -5.93 19.24 -7.52
N ILE A 850 -6.19 18.98 -8.79
CA ILE A 850 -5.20 18.39 -9.70
C ILE A 850 -4.62 19.50 -10.55
N THR A 851 -3.30 19.55 -10.67
CA THR A 851 -2.58 20.52 -11.51
C THR A 851 -1.58 19.80 -12.40
N SER A 852 -1.17 20.46 -13.49
CA SER A 852 -0.01 20.06 -14.31
C SER A 852 1.19 21.00 -14.03
N GLY A 853 2.38 20.67 -14.50
CA GLY A 853 3.56 21.54 -14.45
C GLY A 853 3.72 22.36 -15.73
N CYS A 854 4.47 23.46 -15.67
CA CYS A 854 4.61 24.39 -16.79
C CYS A 854 5.64 23.91 -17.84
N THR A 855 5.20 23.16 -18.86
CA THR A 855 6.09 22.65 -19.93
C THR A 855 5.59 22.94 -21.36
N GLY A 856 4.77 23.97 -21.52
CA GLY A 856 4.13 24.30 -22.80
C GLY A 856 3.30 23.11 -23.30
N TRP A 857 3.46 22.75 -24.57
CA TRP A 857 2.71 21.62 -25.17
C TRP A 857 3.20 20.23 -24.74
N ALA A 858 4.35 20.14 -24.08
CA ALA A 858 4.87 18.84 -23.62
C ALA A 858 4.01 18.34 -22.45
N PRO A 859 3.46 17.11 -22.50
CA PRO A 859 2.76 16.55 -21.37
C PRO A 859 3.73 16.23 -20.22
N ASN A 860 3.24 16.32 -18.99
CA ASN A 860 4.06 16.21 -17.79
C ASN A 860 3.28 15.60 -16.62
N GLU A 861 3.93 15.52 -15.46
CA GLU A 861 3.40 14.88 -14.26
C GLU A 861 2.32 15.74 -13.60
N ALA A 862 1.10 15.19 -13.53
CA ALA A 862 0.05 15.73 -12.69
C ALA A 862 0.40 15.55 -11.21
N LEU A 863 0.03 16.53 -10.40
CA LEU A 863 0.11 16.47 -8.95
C LEU A 863 -1.28 16.76 -8.38
N VAL A 864 -1.65 16.00 -7.36
CA VAL A 864 -2.84 16.27 -6.55
C VAL A 864 -2.45 16.99 -5.27
N HIS A 865 -3.28 17.94 -4.87
CA HIS A 865 -3.17 18.74 -3.67
C HIS A 865 -4.47 18.63 -2.86
N ALA A 866 -4.40 18.73 -1.54
CA ALA A 866 -5.56 18.67 -0.66
C ALA A 866 -5.55 19.78 0.40
N ALA A 867 -6.73 20.20 0.83
CA ALA A 867 -6.93 21.18 1.89
C ALA A 867 -8.26 20.93 2.64
N GLU A 868 -8.31 21.29 3.92
CA GLU A 868 -9.55 21.31 4.72
C GLU A 868 -10.41 22.54 4.42
N SER A 869 -9.80 23.62 3.91
CA SER A 869 -10.46 24.85 3.50
C SER A 869 -10.00 25.23 2.10
N ILE A 870 -10.92 25.71 1.27
CA ILE A 870 -10.61 26.15 -0.09
C ILE A 870 -9.51 27.22 -0.12
N MET A 871 -9.50 28.12 0.86
CA MET A 871 -8.46 29.16 0.98
C MET A 871 -7.12 28.63 1.52
N GLY A 872 -7.01 27.32 1.76
CA GLY A 872 -5.81 26.62 2.23
C GLY A 872 -5.73 26.45 3.75
N PRO A 873 -4.58 25.96 4.26
CA PRO A 873 -3.37 25.64 3.51
C PRO A 873 -3.54 24.42 2.60
N TRP A 874 -2.89 24.46 1.43
CA TRP A 874 -2.89 23.37 0.45
C TRP A 874 -1.63 22.50 0.58
N GLU A 875 -1.81 21.20 0.70
CA GLU A 875 -0.72 20.22 0.79
C GLU A 875 -0.63 19.36 -0.47
N THR A 876 0.57 19.25 -1.04
CA THR A 876 0.83 18.38 -2.20
C THR A 876 0.94 16.92 -1.77
N MET A 877 0.11 16.06 -2.36
CA MET A 877 0.07 14.63 -2.05
C MET A 877 0.95 13.78 -2.98
N GLY A 878 1.17 14.23 -4.23
CA GLY A 878 1.98 13.54 -5.24
C GLY A 878 1.19 13.24 -6.53
N ASN A 879 1.73 12.34 -7.36
CA ASN A 879 1.12 11.98 -8.65
C ASN A 879 -0.07 11.02 -8.50
N PRO A 880 -1.30 11.42 -8.89
CA PRO A 880 -2.49 10.58 -8.73
C PRO A 880 -2.63 9.48 -9.81
N CYS A 881 -1.80 9.47 -10.85
CA CYS A 881 -1.94 8.55 -11.98
C CYS A 881 -1.59 7.11 -11.59
N ALA A 882 -2.54 6.19 -11.78
CA ALA A 882 -2.42 4.76 -11.53
C ALA A 882 -2.64 3.96 -12.82
N GLY A 883 -1.92 2.85 -12.97
CA GLY A 883 -1.96 2.06 -14.20
C GLY A 883 -1.07 2.56 -15.32
N GLY A 884 -1.05 1.84 -16.45
CA GLY A 884 -0.16 2.14 -17.57
C GLY A 884 1.33 2.03 -17.22
N ASN A 885 2.19 2.32 -18.20
CA ASN A 885 3.64 2.33 -17.97
C ASN A 885 4.09 3.59 -17.19
N LYS A 886 5.32 3.56 -16.65
CA LYS A 886 5.88 4.67 -15.84
C LYS A 886 5.91 6.00 -16.60
N VAL A 887 6.27 5.99 -17.89
CA VAL A 887 6.37 7.23 -18.69
C VAL A 887 5.00 7.84 -18.89
N SER A 888 3.99 7.02 -19.16
CA SER A 888 2.61 7.47 -19.34
C SER A 888 2.10 8.12 -18.05
N ARG A 889 2.34 7.53 -16.87
CA ARG A 889 1.97 8.16 -15.59
C ARG A 889 2.69 9.47 -15.32
N LEU A 890 3.97 9.58 -15.70
CA LEU A 890 4.75 10.82 -15.59
C LEU A 890 4.38 11.87 -16.64
N ALA A 891 3.56 11.52 -17.63
CA ALA A 891 3.04 12.41 -18.65
C ALA A 891 1.51 12.53 -18.55
N THR A 892 0.90 12.11 -17.44
CA THR A 892 -0.56 12.13 -17.24
C THR A 892 -1.32 11.48 -18.41
N PHE A 893 -0.81 10.33 -18.86
CA PHE A 893 -1.27 9.60 -20.04
C PHE A 893 -1.27 10.43 -21.34
N PHE A 894 -0.23 11.27 -21.48
CA PHE A 894 -0.05 12.24 -22.55
C PHE A 894 -1.22 13.23 -22.66
N ALA A 895 -1.67 13.74 -21.52
CA ALA A 895 -2.76 14.70 -21.43
C ALA A 895 -2.51 15.73 -20.32
N GLN A 896 -3.29 16.82 -20.30
CA GLN A 896 -3.21 17.88 -19.31
C GLN A 896 -4.60 18.09 -18.69
N SER A 897 -4.67 18.26 -17.37
CA SER A 897 -5.94 18.44 -16.65
C SER A 897 -6.74 19.63 -17.15
N THR A 898 -8.06 19.54 -17.09
CA THR A 898 -8.95 20.69 -17.33
C THR A 898 -10.12 20.76 -16.35
N PHE A 899 -10.70 19.62 -15.98
CA PHE A 899 -11.88 19.59 -15.11
C PHE A 899 -12.01 18.24 -14.40
N VAL A 900 -12.75 18.22 -13.29
CA VAL A 900 -13.15 16.99 -12.60
C VAL A 900 -14.65 17.02 -12.39
N LEU A 901 -15.36 16.05 -12.99
CA LEU A 901 -16.82 15.96 -12.91
C LEU A 901 -17.22 14.91 -11.86
N PRO A 902 -18.01 15.25 -10.81
CA PRO A 902 -18.56 14.24 -9.91
C PRO A 902 -19.53 13.32 -10.65
N VAL A 903 -19.52 12.02 -10.33
CA VAL A 903 -20.49 11.05 -10.88
C VAL A 903 -21.71 10.99 -9.95
N PRO A 904 -22.89 11.52 -10.35
CA PRO A 904 -24.04 11.57 -9.45
C PRO A 904 -24.51 10.18 -9.00
N GLY A 905 -24.78 10.02 -7.71
CA GLY A 905 -25.19 8.75 -7.11
C GLY A 905 -24.04 7.81 -6.74
N PHE A 906 -22.78 8.20 -7.00
CA PHE A 906 -21.58 7.41 -6.70
C PHE A 906 -20.58 8.24 -5.89
N PRO A 907 -20.76 8.39 -4.56
CA PRO A 907 -19.84 9.13 -3.71
C PRO A 907 -18.40 8.61 -3.83
N GLY A 908 -17.43 9.52 -3.95
CA GLY A 908 -16.01 9.18 -4.10
C GLY A 908 -15.58 8.83 -5.52
N ALA A 909 -16.52 8.79 -6.48
CA ALA A 909 -16.26 8.56 -7.90
C ALA A 909 -16.44 9.85 -8.73
N PHE A 910 -15.45 10.12 -9.56
CA PHE A 910 -15.38 11.30 -10.42
C PHE A 910 -14.87 10.90 -11.81
N ILE A 911 -15.08 11.78 -12.78
CA ILE A 911 -14.47 11.71 -14.11
C ILE A 911 -13.38 12.77 -14.15
N PHE A 912 -12.13 12.33 -14.25
CA PHE A 912 -11.01 13.20 -14.57
C PHE A 912 -11.05 13.54 -16.05
N MET A 913 -11.16 14.82 -16.39
CA MET A 913 -11.17 15.33 -17.76
C MET A 913 -9.84 16.02 -18.05
N ALA A 914 -9.22 15.61 -19.16
CA ALA A 914 -7.95 16.14 -19.62
C ALA A 914 -7.90 16.24 -21.15
N ASP A 915 -7.12 17.18 -21.66
CA ASP A 915 -6.86 17.37 -23.09
C ASP A 915 -5.50 16.76 -23.45
N ARG A 916 -5.50 15.93 -24.49
CA ARG A 916 -4.30 15.50 -25.19
C ARG A 916 -4.09 16.46 -26.36
N TRP A 917 -3.33 17.51 -26.08
CA TRP A 917 -3.04 18.57 -27.03
C TRP A 917 -2.21 18.09 -28.22
N ASN A 918 -2.63 18.45 -29.42
CA ASN A 918 -1.87 18.23 -30.65
C ASN A 918 -1.32 19.58 -31.15
N PRO A 919 -0.07 19.96 -30.81
CA PRO A 919 0.47 21.24 -31.24
C PRO A 919 0.72 21.36 -32.76
N ALA A 920 0.71 20.25 -33.51
CA ALA A 920 0.82 20.26 -34.97
C ALA A 920 -0.52 20.54 -35.66
N ASP A 921 -1.64 20.17 -35.01
CA ASP A 921 -3.00 20.45 -35.46
C ASP A 921 -3.92 20.50 -34.23
N LEU A 922 -4.11 21.68 -33.64
CA LEU A 922 -4.85 21.86 -32.39
C LEU A 922 -6.33 21.47 -32.53
N ARG A 923 -6.92 21.61 -33.73
CA ARG A 923 -8.24 21.08 -34.06
C ARG A 923 -8.33 19.57 -33.81
N ASP A 924 -7.22 18.87 -34.02
CA ASP A 924 -7.06 17.43 -33.86
C ASP A 924 -6.59 17.01 -32.45
N SER A 925 -6.71 17.91 -31.46
CA SER A 925 -6.53 17.55 -30.05
C SER A 925 -7.60 16.54 -29.60
N ARG A 926 -7.32 15.78 -28.53
CA ARG A 926 -8.15 14.64 -28.09
C ARG A 926 -8.54 14.75 -26.63
N TYR A 927 -9.59 14.04 -26.25
CA TYR A 927 -10.05 13.98 -24.87
C TYR A 927 -9.58 12.71 -24.16
N VAL A 928 -9.06 12.87 -22.95
CA VAL A 928 -8.69 11.77 -22.05
C VAL A 928 -9.56 11.88 -20.81
N TRP A 929 -10.73 11.24 -20.87
CA TRP A 929 -11.63 11.10 -19.73
C TRP A 929 -11.33 9.78 -19.03
N LEU A 930 -11.06 9.81 -17.73
CA LEU A 930 -10.67 8.65 -16.94
C LEU A 930 -11.41 8.60 -15.59
N PRO A 931 -11.64 7.41 -15.01
CA PRO A 931 -12.23 7.29 -13.69
C PRO A 931 -11.23 7.77 -12.63
N LEU A 932 -11.68 8.69 -11.78
CA LEU A 932 -10.97 9.16 -10.60
C LEU A 932 -11.71 8.67 -9.36
N ILE A 933 -10.99 8.03 -8.44
CA ILE A 933 -11.53 7.51 -7.18
C ILE A 933 -10.79 8.15 -6.00
N VAL A 934 -11.57 8.58 -5.00
CA VAL A 934 -11.08 9.02 -3.70
C VAL A 934 -11.35 7.90 -2.68
N GLY A 935 -10.28 7.25 -2.19
CA GLY A 935 -10.35 6.10 -1.28
C GLY A 935 -9.86 4.76 -1.89
N GLY A 936 -9.43 3.81 -1.03
CA GLY A 936 -8.99 2.44 -1.41
C GLY A 936 -7.52 2.07 -1.05
N PRO A 937 -7.17 0.76 -0.91
CA PRO A 937 -5.81 0.33 -0.55
C PRO A 937 -4.71 0.76 -1.54
N ALA A 938 -3.49 0.97 -1.02
CA ALA A 938 -2.30 1.38 -1.76
C ALA A 938 -1.68 0.24 -2.59
N ASP A 939 -1.47 0.44 -3.90
CA ASP A 939 -0.76 -0.55 -4.73
C ASP A 939 0.76 -0.30 -4.73
N ARG A 940 1.21 0.94 -4.47
CA ARG A 940 2.62 1.34 -4.24
C ARG A 940 2.70 2.61 -3.35
N PRO A 941 3.75 2.76 -2.53
CA PRO A 941 4.03 4.01 -1.82
C PRO A 941 4.42 5.13 -2.81
N PHE A 942 4.03 6.38 -2.50
CA PHE A 942 4.42 7.57 -3.27
C PHE A 942 5.93 7.85 -3.08
N ASP A 943 6.67 8.02 -4.18
CA ASP A 943 8.14 8.15 -4.17
C ASP A 943 8.65 9.50 -3.63
N TYR A 944 7.80 10.50 -3.44
CA TYR A 944 8.20 11.81 -2.92
C TYR A 944 7.12 12.40 -2.02
N ASN A 945 7.06 11.94 -0.77
CA ASN A 945 6.52 12.78 0.30
C ASN A 945 7.23 12.49 1.63
N PHE A 946 7.76 13.54 2.25
CA PHE A 946 8.26 13.50 3.61
C PHE A 946 7.05 13.38 4.56
N GLY A 947 6.53 12.16 4.75
CA GLY A 947 5.46 11.87 5.70
C GLY A 947 4.15 11.44 5.04
N PHE A 948 3.61 10.31 5.51
CA PHE A 948 2.32 9.69 5.18
C PHE A 948 1.15 10.71 5.02
N PRO A 949 0.20 10.55 4.08
CA PRO A 949 -0.83 11.56 3.90
C PRO A 949 -1.84 11.54 5.07
N LEU A 950 -2.24 12.72 5.54
CA LEU A 950 -3.44 12.95 6.35
C LEU A 950 -4.72 12.77 5.50
N TRP A 951 -4.58 12.79 4.18
CA TRP A 951 -5.64 12.89 3.18
C TRP A 951 -6.00 11.55 2.54
N SER A 952 -7.29 11.35 2.19
CA SER A 952 -7.74 10.19 1.42
C SER A 952 -7.03 10.13 0.06
N ARG A 953 -6.57 8.93 -0.32
CA ARG A 953 -5.84 8.71 -1.59
C ARG A 953 -6.72 9.08 -2.79
N VAL A 954 -6.18 9.90 -3.68
CA VAL A 954 -6.78 10.19 -5.00
C VAL A 954 -6.05 9.36 -6.07
N SER A 955 -6.81 8.61 -6.86
CA SER A 955 -6.26 7.77 -7.94
C SER A 955 -7.01 7.98 -9.25
N ILE A 956 -6.27 8.33 -10.30
CA ILE A 956 -6.75 8.41 -11.69
C ILE A 956 -6.31 7.13 -12.38
N TYR A 957 -7.25 6.25 -12.73
CA TYR A 957 -6.91 4.95 -13.29
C TYR A 957 -6.87 4.99 -14.82
N TRP A 958 -5.74 4.54 -15.40
CA TRP A 958 -5.64 4.32 -16.83
C TRP A 958 -6.49 3.13 -17.28
N HIS A 959 -7.35 3.38 -18.26
CA HIS A 959 -8.08 2.36 -18.99
C HIS A 959 -8.08 2.71 -20.47
N ARG A 960 -7.74 1.74 -21.32
CA ARG A 960 -7.79 1.91 -22.78
C ARG A 960 -9.22 2.06 -23.30
N LYS A 961 -10.16 1.41 -22.61
CA LYS A 961 -11.61 1.65 -22.74
C LYS A 961 -12.26 1.46 -21.38
N TRP A 962 -13.28 2.25 -21.06
CA TRP A 962 -14.01 2.15 -19.79
C TRP A 962 -15.43 2.69 -19.93
N LYS A 963 -16.30 2.45 -18.95
CA LYS A 963 -17.66 2.99 -18.92
C LYS A 963 -18.07 3.39 -17.51
N LEU A 964 -19.12 4.20 -17.42
CA LEU A 964 -19.71 4.60 -16.13
C LEU A 964 -20.32 3.39 -15.39
N PRO A 965 -20.45 3.46 -14.05
CA PRO A 965 -20.98 2.36 -13.23
C PRO A 965 -22.36 1.85 -13.66
N GLN A 966 -22.62 0.56 -13.44
CA GLN A 966 -23.97 0.00 -13.57
C GLN A 966 -24.94 0.68 -12.59
N GLY A 967 -26.12 1.05 -13.08
CA GLY A 967 -27.13 1.82 -12.31
C GLY A 967 -27.05 3.32 -12.50
N TRP A 968 -26.00 3.83 -13.16
CA TRP A 968 -26.01 5.18 -13.73
C TRP A 968 -27.01 5.22 -14.89
N SER A 969 -28.26 5.59 -14.60
CA SER A 969 -29.33 5.61 -15.59
C SER A 969 -29.46 7.01 -16.22
N GLY A 970 -28.73 7.24 -17.32
CA GLY A 970 -29.01 8.37 -18.21
C GLY A 970 -30.39 8.29 -18.91
N SER A 971 -31.11 7.16 -18.82
CA SER A 971 -32.35 6.94 -19.59
C SER A 971 -33.53 6.25 -18.88
N LYS A 972 -33.51 6.02 -17.55
CA LYS A 972 -34.63 5.34 -16.86
C LYS A 972 -34.89 5.82 -15.44
N ARG A 973 -35.38 7.05 -15.29
CA ARG A 973 -36.38 7.37 -14.25
C ARG A 973 -37.45 8.22 -14.93
N LYS A 974 -38.54 7.56 -15.33
CA LYS A 974 -39.81 8.21 -15.67
C LYS A 974 -40.48 8.68 -14.38
#